data_AF-A0A1J5EE48-F1
#
_entry.id   AF-A0A1J5EE48-F1
#
_cell.length_a   1.000
_cell.length_b   1.000
_cell.length_c   1.000
_cell.angle_alpha   90.00
_cell.angle_beta   90.00
_cell.angle_gamma   90.00
#
_symmetry.space_group_name_H-M   'P 1'
#
loop_
_entity.id
_entity.type
_entity.pdbx_description
1 polymer ?
#
loop_
_entity_poly.entity_id
_entity_poly.type
_entity_poly.pdbx_seq_one_letter_code
_entity_poly.pdbx_strand_id
1 'polypeptide(L)'
;MTSKSVSLLVLFLSFIANADNATPQGVAPSGAGTNADPYQIDSLPNLLWLSTNNTVWSAGNEFRLMKDIDASDTKNWNSDSGFTPIGDKTTSFGGIFHGNGKVITGLTINRPGMDSLGFFGRIDTTGTVDSLRLQGANVLGRTYLGTLFGSNRGTITHSFVTSSAVTSADSVQISIGVLGGYNTGAISNSYASGAASATGLKSGVLAVAGGLVAFNSGTISKSYSMGSVTVSAISNNADVGGMIGFNSGVVSHCFSMDTLTVTASSSFAIAGGITAWNQANGKISNSYAAGPIYTNGESNAAGGIAGITQSTSSIDSSYAVGLLTSSGSTNYIGGLTGYSMGGTLNAVYWDTQTTGQTNGFGMGSGSQPSGGLSTAAMMTSASFSNLDLTNIWMIYEGHTYPLLREFMTPTIITAIDTTKIYDGNAFADGNGVHGSIAAMDSLIKGTPNYSGSSQGATDAGDYTISVDGLWSTQLGYLITDYADGVLHITTRPITISGVTANDKVYDGTTDATLSGGVFVDTIVGDALTLVKGTGFFDNKNAGTSKSVTASGYSIEGADATNYTLSAQPTGLTADITPYPITVTANTMSKTIGDTDPVFTYTATSLFDDDSFTGVLTRETGDTAGTYSILQGTLSAGKNYKITYVGADFEITEPPTIINPIAAPAYTGRVQTTIFNLQGQLVWSGILNVTEGRFTLPESIGAGRWVVKMRMGHSTKILNQLVQ
;
A
#
# COMPACT_ATOMS: atom_id res chain seq x y z
N MET A 1 41.54 65.19 -50.38
CA MET A 1 40.12 65.42 -50.02
C MET A 1 39.29 65.31 -51.29
N THR A 2 38.76 64.13 -51.58
CA THR A 2 37.87 63.91 -52.73
C THR A 2 37.13 62.59 -52.53
N SER A 3 35.81 62.72 -52.41
CA SER A 3 34.77 61.82 -52.91
C SER A 3 35.14 60.35 -53.12
N LYS A 4 34.75 59.48 -52.17
CA LYS A 4 34.27 58.09 -52.41
C LYS A 4 33.98 57.35 -51.09
N SER A 5 33.10 57.87 -50.21
CA SER A 5 32.67 57.09 -49.03
C SER A 5 31.27 57.41 -48.48
N VAL A 6 30.40 58.14 -49.19
CA VAL A 6 29.06 58.50 -48.66
C VAL A 6 27.89 57.89 -49.46
N SER A 7 28.14 57.22 -50.59
CA SER A 7 27.07 56.60 -51.41
C SER A 7 26.90 55.10 -51.26
N LEU A 8 27.36 54.48 -50.15
CA LEU A 8 27.07 53.06 -49.86
C LEU A 8 26.32 52.85 -48.53
N LEU A 9 26.16 53.88 -47.70
CA LEU A 9 25.41 53.79 -46.44
C LEU A 9 23.94 54.25 -46.58
N VAL A 10 23.58 54.95 -47.66
CA VAL A 10 22.20 55.40 -47.92
C VAL A 10 21.40 54.43 -48.81
N LEU A 11 22.08 53.49 -49.49
CA LEU A 11 21.41 52.39 -50.22
C LEU A 11 21.21 51.12 -49.38
N PHE A 12 21.85 51.00 -48.21
CA PHE A 12 21.66 49.87 -47.28
C PHE A 12 20.66 50.16 -46.15
N LEU A 13 20.27 51.43 -45.92
CA LEU A 13 19.17 51.78 -45.00
C LEU A 13 17.81 51.92 -45.69
N SER A 14 17.75 51.89 -47.02
CA SER A 14 16.50 51.90 -47.80
C SER A 14 16.07 50.51 -48.27
N PHE A 15 16.82 49.45 -47.91
CA PHE A 15 16.49 48.05 -48.17
C PHE A 15 16.27 47.19 -46.91
N ILE A 16 16.25 47.80 -45.71
CA ILE A 16 15.83 47.17 -44.45
C ILE A 16 14.53 47.85 -43.92
N ALA A 17 13.76 48.50 -44.79
CA ALA A 17 12.46 49.09 -44.45
C ALA A 17 11.29 48.53 -45.29
N ASN A 18 11.53 47.46 -46.07
CA ASN A 18 10.53 46.92 -46.99
C ASN A 18 10.44 45.39 -47.04
N ALA A 19 11.06 44.69 -46.07
CA ALA A 19 10.79 43.28 -45.82
C ALA A 19 10.04 43.16 -44.48
N ASP A 20 8.76 43.58 -44.46
CA ASP A 20 7.73 43.18 -43.47
C ASP A 20 6.43 44.00 -43.68
N ASN A 21 5.93 44.03 -44.91
CA ASN A 21 4.56 44.51 -45.15
C ASN A 21 3.92 43.81 -46.36
N ALA A 22 4.26 42.52 -46.56
CA ALA A 22 3.40 41.67 -47.34
C ALA A 22 2.13 41.47 -46.53
N THR A 23 0.98 41.88 -47.07
CA THR A 23 -0.33 41.51 -46.53
C THR A 23 -0.31 39.99 -46.29
N PRO A 24 -0.63 39.52 -45.07
CA PRO A 24 -0.60 38.09 -44.80
C PRO A 24 -1.50 37.38 -45.81
N GLN A 25 -0.99 36.31 -46.42
CA GLN A 25 -1.68 35.56 -47.47
C GLN A 25 -2.29 34.30 -46.85
N GLY A 26 -3.60 34.11 -47.05
CA GLY A 26 -4.27 32.88 -46.66
C GLY A 26 -3.82 31.72 -47.54
N VAL A 27 -3.58 30.55 -46.94
CA VAL A 27 -3.23 29.32 -47.65
C VAL A 27 -4.31 28.28 -47.43
N ALA A 28 -4.86 27.74 -48.52
CA ALA A 28 -5.86 26.68 -48.44
C ALA A 28 -5.27 25.45 -47.71
N PRO A 29 -5.96 24.93 -46.68
CA PRO A 29 -5.54 23.73 -45.97
C PRO A 29 -5.68 22.49 -46.86
N SER A 30 -5.00 21.41 -46.48
CA SER A 30 -5.28 20.09 -47.06
C SER A 30 -6.64 19.56 -46.61
N GLY A 31 -7.19 18.63 -47.39
CA GLY A 31 -8.48 17.99 -47.15
C GLY A 31 -9.61 18.60 -47.98
N ALA A 32 -10.65 17.82 -48.22
CA ALA A 32 -11.82 18.19 -49.02
C ALA A 32 -12.97 18.81 -48.20
N GLY A 33 -12.84 18.89 -46.87
CA GLY A 33 -13.88 19.39 -45.98
C GLY A 33 -14.99 18.38 -45.70
N THR A 34 -14.78 17.09 -45.96
CA THR A 34 -15.77 16.05 -45.63
C THR A 34 -15.43 15.40 -44.29
N ASN A 35 -16.33 14.62 -43.69
CA ASN A 35 -16.03 13.89 -42.45
C ASN A 35 -14.83 12.93 -42.59
N ALA A 36 -14.73 12.24 -43.73
CA ALA A 36 -13.59 11.34 -43.99
C ALA A 36 -12.28 12.09 -44.30
N ASP A 37 -12.37 13.34 -44.72
CA ASP A 37 -11.23 14.16 -45.14
C ASP A 37 -11.50 15.64 -44.83
N PRO A 38 -11.43 16.04 -43.54
CA PRO A 38 -11.77 17.40 -43.12
C PRO A 38 -10.68 18.38 -43.54
N TYR A 39 -11.03 19.66 -43.62
CA TYR A 39 -10.02 20.72 -43.79
C TYR A 39 -9.09 20.75 -42.58
N GLN A 40 -7.82 20.48 -42.81
CA GLN A 40 -6.79 20.38 -41.77
C GLN A 40 -6.17 21.75 -41.49
N ILE A 41 -6.59 22.38 -40.40
CA ILE A 41 -6.11 23.69 -39.98
C ILE A 41 -4.90 23.49 -39.06
N ASP A 42 -3.70 23.74 -39.57
CA ASP A 42 -2.45 23.46 -38.84
C ASP A 42 -1.51 24.66 -38.70
N SER A 43 -1.92 25.81 -39.24
CA SER A 43 -1.10 27.02 -39.30
C SER A 43 -1.95 28.29 -39.32
N LEU A 44 -1.30 29.41 -38.98
CA LEU A 44 -1.91 30.73 -38.99
C LEU A 44 -2.40 31.17 -40.40
N PRO A 45 -1.67 30.88 -41.51
CA PRO A 45 -2.19 31.10 -42.86
C PRO A 45 -3.46 30.29 -43.20
N ASN A 46 -3.65 29.08 -42.65
CA ASN A 46 -4.90 28.35 -42.84
C ASN A 46 -6.06 29.01 -42.10
N LEU A 47 -5.84 29.56 -40.90
CA LEU A 47 -6.84 30.35 -40.20
C LEU A 47 -7.23 31.62 -40.98
N LEU A 48 -6.26 32.28 -41.61
CA LEU A 48 -6.55 33.42 -42.48
C LEU A 48 -7.38 33.01 -43.70
N TRP A 49 -7.04 31.88 -44.33
CA TRP A 49 -7.85 31.34 -45.44
C TRP A 49 -9.29 31.04 -44.99
N LEU A 50 -9.46 30.37 -43.84
CA LEU A 50 -10.78 30.04 -43.32
C LEU A 50 -11.62 31.28 -43.03
N SER A 51 -11.03 32.30 -42.41
CA SER A 51 -11.73 33.56 -42.08
C SER A 51 -12.08 34.43 -43.29
N THR A 52 -11.43 34.23 -44.44
CA THR A 52 -11.64 35.04 -45.64
C THR A 52 -12.36 34.30 -46.76
N ASN A 53 -12.53 32.97 -46.66
CA ASN A 53 -13.23 32.16 -47.66
C ASN A 53 -14.62 31.72 -47.16
N ASN A 54 -15.62 32.57 -47.33
CA ASN A 54 -16.97 32.29 -46.83
C ASN A 54 -17.71 31.16 -47.57
N THR A 55 -17.23 30.73 -48.74
CA THR A 55 -17.86 29.65 -49.51
C THR A 55 -17.75 28.29 -48.84
N VAL A 56 -16.77 28.11 -47.95
CA VAL A 56 -16.57 26.84 -47.23
C VAL A 56 -17.31 26.78 -45.90
N TRP A 57 -17.99 27.84 -45.46
CA TRP A 57 -18.72 27.86 -44.19
C TRP A 57 -20.07 27.12 -44.23
N SER A 58 -20.46 26.56 -45.37
CA SER A 58 -21.73 25.87 -45.56
C SER A 58 -21.87 24.60 -44.71
N ALA A 59 -23.11 24.22 -44.44
CA ALA A 59 -23.43 22.95 -43.79
C ALA A 59 -22.80 21.76 -44.52
N GLY A 60 -22.28 20.81 -43.73
CA GLY A 60 -21.62 19.60 -44.21
C GLY A 60 -20.10 19.71 -44.35
N ASN A 61 -19.53 20.92 -44.34
CA ASN A 61 -18.09 21.09 -44.33
C ASN A 61 -17.51 20.93 -42.92
N GLU A 62 -16.43 20.15 -42.80
CA GLU A 62 -15.73 19.86 -41.55
C GLU A 62 -14.31 20.44 -41.53
N PHE A 63 -13.94 21.01 -40.39
CA PHE A 63 -12.64 21.62 -40.11
C PHE A 63 -12.05 21.00 -38.86
N ARG A 64 -10.74 20.75 -38.86
CA ARG A 64 -10.05 20.16 -37.70
C ARG A 64 -8.73 20.87 -37.43
N LEU A 65 -8.53 21.30 -36.18
CA LEU A 65 -7.22 21.75 -35.73
C LEU A 65 -6.27 20.55 -35.62
N MET A 66 -5.10 20.68 -36.25
CA MET A 66 -4.08 19.62 -36.23
C MET A 66 -2.94 19.95 -35.26
N LYS A 67 -2.73 21.23 -34.96
CA LYS A 67 -1.68 21.75 -34.09
C LYS A 67 -2.22 22.90 -33.24
N ASP A 68 -1.51 23.20 -32.16
CA ASP A 68 -1.69 24.48 -31.48
C ASP A 68 -1.25 25.60 -32.42
N ILE A 69 -1.98 26.72 -32.40
CA ILE A 69 -1.72 27.85 -33.30
C ILE A 69 -1.50 29.11 -32.45
N ASP A 70 -0.31 29.69 -32.57
CA ASP A 70 -0.05 31.04 -32.09
C ASP A 70 -0.65 32.05 -33.08
N ALA A 71 -1.67 32.76 -32.61
CA ALA A 71 -2.38 33.80 -33.35
C ALA A 71 -2.05 35.22 -32.86
N SER A 72 -0.96 35.40 -32.11
CA SER A 72 -0.54 36.72 -31.60
C SER A 72 -0.25 37.75 -32.70
N ASP A 73 0.20 37.30 -33.87
CA ASP A 73 0.42 38.15 -35.05
C ASP A 73 -0.87 38.73 -35.64
N THR A 74 -2.04 38.16 -35.30
CA THR A 74 -3.33 38.67 -35.80
C THR A 74 -3.58 40.11 -35.40
N LYS A 75 -2.95 40.62 -34.34
CA LYS A 75 -3.05 42.03 -33.93
C LYS A 75 -2.64 43.02 -35.04
N ASN A 76 -1.77 42.62 -35.95
CA ASN A 76 -1.29 43.44 -37.07
C ASN A 76 -2.10 43.20 -38.37
N TRP A 77 -3.09 42.29 -38.34
CA TRP A 77 -3.88 41.96 -39.53
C TRP A 77 -4.91 43.03 -39.85
N ASN A 78 -5.25 43.14 -41.13
CA ASN A 78 -6.34 43.99 -41.62
C ASN A 78 -6.21 45.45 -41.15
N SER A 79 -5.01 46.02 -41.28
CA SER A 79 -4.69 47.38 -40.80
C SER A 79 -4.99 47.52 -39.30
N ASP A 80 -4.38 46.64 -38.51
CA ASP A 80 -4.52 46.55 -37.05
C ASP A 80 -5.96 46.31 -36.53
N SER A 81 -6.88 45.94 -37.42
CA SER A 81 -8.25 45.57 -37.05
C SER A 81 -8.36 44.15 -36.50
N GLY A 82 -7.26 43.38 -36.53
CA GLY A 82 -7.25 42.03 -36.02
C GLY A 82 -7.80 41.00 -37.01
N PHE A 83 -8.05 39.80 -36.49
CA PHE A 83 -8.71 38.70 -37.17
C PHE A 83 -10.10 39.09 -37.71
N THR A 84 -10.49 38.53 -38.85
CA THR A 84 -11.85 38.67 -39.41
C THR A 84 -12.70 37.51 -38.89
N PRO A 85 -13.78 37.75 -38.14
CA PRO A 85 -14.63 36.68 -37.62
C PRO A 85 -15.15 35.73 -38.70
N ILE A 86 -15.23 34.44 -38.38
CA ILE A 86 -15.83 33.42 -39.23
C ILE A 86 -17.36 33.50 -39.11
N GLY A 87 -18.03 33.79 -40.21
CA GLY A 87 -19.48 34.00 -40.23
C GLY A 87 -19.91 35.40 -39.78
N ASP A 88 -20.95 35.93 -40.40
CA ASP A 88 -21.54 37.24 -40.11
C ASP A 88 -23.08 37.21 -40.27
N LYS A 89 -23.71 38.40 -40.23
CA LYS A 89 -25.17 38.52 -40.37
C LYS A 89 -25.69 38.07 -41.73
N THR A 90 -24.88 38.16 -42.79
CA THR A 90 -25.20 37.78 -44.17
C THR A 90 -24.88 36.32 -44.48
N THR A 91 -23.72 35.83 -44.04
CA THR A 91 -23.25 34.46 -44.27
C THR A 91 -22.83 33.85 -42.94
N SER A 92 -23.68 33.03 -42.34
CA SER A 92 -23.41 32.41 -41.03
C SER A 92 -22.60 31.11 -41.19
N PHE A 93 -21.83 30.74 -40.17
CA PHE A 93 -21.07 29.49 -40.16
C PHE A 93 -21.99 28.29 -39.89
N GLY A 94 -22.23 27.46 -40.89
CA GLY A 94 -23.02 26.23 -40.82
C GLY A 94 -22.20 24.94 -40.78
N GLY A 95 -20.87 25.01 -40.87
CA GLY A 95 -19.97 23.85 -40.84
C GLY A 95 -19.75 23.26 -39.44
N ILE A 96 -18.86 22.27 -39.37
CA ILE A 96 -18.43 21.63 -38.12
C ILE A 96 -16.96 21.96 -37.88
N PHE A 97 -16.64 22.55 -36.72
CA PHE A 97 -15.28 22.89 -36.34
C PHE A 97 -14.84 22.07 -35.12
N HIS A 98 -13.85 21.20 -35.31
CA HIS A 98 -13.23 20.41 -34.26
C HIS A 98 -11.90 21.02 -33.81
N GLY A 99 -11.83 21.45 -32.55
CA GLY A 99 -10.58 21.91 -31.96
C GLY A 99 -9.61 20.78 -31.59
N ASN A 100 -10.08 19.52 -31.52
CA ASN A 100 -9.23 18.33 -31.42
C ASN A 100 -8.20 18.37 -30.26
N GLY A 101 -8.60 19.01 -29.14
CA GLY A 101 -7.75 19.21 -27.97
C GLY A 101 -6.63 20.26 -28.15
N LYS A 102 -6.54 20.90 -29.31
CA LYS A 102 -5.56 21.94 -29.63
C LYS A 102 -6.01 23.31 -29.17
N VAL A 103 -5.06 24.23 -29.05
CA VAL A 103 -5.27 25.59 -28.55
C VAL A 103 -4.89 26.62 -29.60
N ILE A 104 -5.73 27.65 -29.77
CA ILE A 104 -5.36 28.88 -30.48
C ILE A 104 -5.04 29.94 -29.42
N THR A 105 -3.81 30.46 -29.41
CA THR A 105 -3.33 31.41 -28.41
C THR A 105 -3.24 32.84 -28.97
N GLY A 106 -3.49 33.86 -28.16
CA GLY A 106 -3.15 35.26 -28.49
C GLY A 106 -3.98 35.92 -29.59
N LEU A 107 -5.11 35.34 -30.00
CA LEU A 107 -5.99 35.89 -31.05
C LEU A 107 -6.43 37.32 -30.73
N THR A 108 -6.32 38.25 -31.67
CA THR A 108 -6.78 39.64 -31.51
C THR A 108 -7.88 39.97 -32.53
N ILE A 109 -9.00 40.51 -32.06
CA ILE A 109 -10.07 41.10 -32.87
C ILE A 109 -10.28 42.53 -32.39
N ASN A 110 -9.89 43.53 -33.19
CA ASN A 110 -9.88 44.93 -32.79
C ASN A 110 -10.78 45.77 -33.72
N ARG A 111 -12.09 45.63 -33.57
CA ARG A 111 -13.09 46.18 -34.50
C ARG A 111 -14.10 47.04 -33.73
N PRO A 112 -13.70 48.19 -33.17
CA PRO A 112 -14.54 49.00 -32.27
C PRO A 112 -15.82 49.54 -32.90
N GLY A 113 -15.96 49.51 -34.22
CA GLY A 113 -17.18 49.88 -34.96
C GLY A 113 -18.10 48.72 -35.33
N MET A 114 -17.78 47.47 -34.97
CA MET A 114 -18.52 46.29 -35.42
C MET A 114 -19.25 45.58 -34.28
N ASP A 115 -20.35 44.92 -34.63
CA ASP A 115 -21.15 44.09 -33.73
C ASP A 115 -20.90 42.61 -34.04
N SER A 116 -21.35 41.72 -33.15
CA SER A 116 -21.32 40.26 -33.37
C SER A 116 -19.91 39.75 -33.65
N LEU A 117 -19.00 40.00 -32.70
CA LEU A 117 -17.60 39.63 -32.81
C LEU A 117 -17.25 38.45 -31.91
N GLY A 118 -16.37 37.60 -32.45
CA GLY A 118 -15.69 36.48 -31.81
C GLY A 118 -14.90 35.73 -32.87
N PHE A 119 -14.26 34.61 -32.50
CA PHE A 119 -13.63 33.73 -33.49
C PHE A 119 -14.65 33.34 -34.58
N PHE A 120 -15.88 33.04 -34.15
CA PHE A 120 -17.06 33.04 -35.01
C PHE A 120 -17.87 34.32 -34.82
N GLY A 121 -18.16 35.08 -35.88
CA GLY A 121 -19.07 36.21 -35.75
C GLY A 121 -20.51 35.74 -35.55
N ARG A 122 -20.92 34.75 -36.36
CA ARG A 122 -22.23 34.10 -36.24
C ARG A 122 -22.20 32.62 -36.63
N ILE A 123 -22.66 31.76 -35.73
CA ILE A 123 -22.88 30.32 -35.95
C ILE A 123 -24.34 30.10 -36.32
N ASP A 124 -24.58 29.39 -37.42
CA ASP A 124 -25.92 29.03 -37.90
C ASP A 124 -26.51 27.84 -37.13
N THR A 125 -27.79 27.54 -37.32
CA THR A 125 -28.48 26.41 -36.66
C THR A 125 -27.90 25.04 -37.01
N THR A 126 -27.21 24.93 -38.14
CA THR A 126 -26.48 23.71 -38.56
C THR A 126 -25.04 23.67 -38.05
N GLY A 127 -24.51 24.81 -37.61
CA GLY A 127 -23.13 24.94 -37.19
C GLY A 127 -22.84 24.21 -35.89
N THR A 128 -21.69 23.54 -35.84
CA THR A 128 -21.19 22.86 -34.65
C THR A 128 -19.77 23.30 -34.35
N VAL A 129 -19.50 23.63 -33.10
CA VAL A 129 -18.15 23.88 -32.58
C VAL A 129 -17.91 22.91 -31.43
N ASP A 130 -16.94 22.04 -31.60
CA ASP A 130 -16.56 21.03 -30.61
C ASP A 130 -15.09 21.15 -30.25
N SER A 131 -14.78 21.03 -28.96
CA SER A 131 -13.40 20.91 -28.47
C SER A 131 -12.46 22.08 -28.82
N LEU A 132 -12.99 23.26 -29.14
CA LEU A 132 -12.18 24.44 -29.50
C LEU A 132 -11.71 25.17 -28.25
N ARG A 133 -10.39 25.38 -28.15
CA ARG A 133 -9.75 26.11 -27.05
C ARG A 133 -9.14 27.41 -27.55
N LEU A 134 -9.56 28.53 -26.96
CA LEU A 134 -8.99 29.86 -27.21
C LEU A 134 -8.35 30.36 -25.91
N GLN A 135 -7.08 30.76 -25.97
CA GLN A 135 -6.34 31.22 -24.79
C GLN A 135 -5.71 32.59 -25.02
N GLY A 136 -5.85 33.51 -24.07
CA GLY A 136 -5.20 34.81 -24.14
C GLY A 136 -5.71 35.70 -25.29
N ALA A 137 -6.94 35.49 -25.74
CA ALA A 137 -7.51 36.23 -26.86
C ALA A 137 -8.07 37.59 -26.39
N ASN A 138 -8.02 38.60 -27.26
CA ASN A 138 -8.47 39.96 -26.98
C ASN A 138 -9.52 40.39 -28.03
N VAL A 139 -10.71 40.75 -27.59
CA VAL A 139 -11.81 41.18 -28.44
C VAL A 139 -12.28 42.58 -28.05
N LEU A 140 -12.24 43.51 -29.00
CA LEU A 140 -12.78 44.86 -28.91
C LEU A 140 -13.83 45.10 -30.02
N GLY A 141 -15.04 45.49 -29.64
CA GLY A 141 -16.16 45.78 -30.54
C GLY A 141 -17.28 46.57 -29.89
N ARG A 142 -18.45 46.68 -30.52
CA ARG A 142 -19.61 47.41 -29.96
C ARG A 142 -20.53 46.54 -29.11
N THR A 143 -21.28 45.63 -29.75
CA THR A 143 -22.27 44.77 -29.06
C THR A 143 -22.28 43.33 -29.59
N TYR A 144 -22.84 42.42 -28.80
CA TYR A 144 -22.81 40.96 -29.01
C TYR A 144 -21.38 40.46 -29.20
N LEU A 145 -20.54 40.68 -28.19
CA LEU A 145 -19.14 40.32 -28.22
C LEU A 145 -18.88 39.10 -27.37
N GLY A 146 -18.00 38.23 -27.85
CA GLY A 146 -17.26 37.33 -27.00
C GLY A 146 -16.06 36.72 -27.71
N THR A 147 -15.32 35.88 -27.00
CA THR A 147 -14.07 35.34 -27.55
C THR A 147 -14.32 34.26 -28.60
N LEU A 148 -15.25 33.33 -28.30
CA LEU A 148 -15.58 32.22 -29.19
C LEU A 148 -16.60 32.64 -30.24
N PHE A 149 -17.67 33.32 -29.83
CA PHE A 149 -18.74 33.69 -30.76
C PHE A 149 -19.39 35.05 -30.49
N GLY A 150 -19.79 35.75 -31.55
CA GLY A 150 -20.70 36.91 -31.43
C GLY A 150 -22.14 36.49 -31.21
N SER A 151 -22.66 35.61 -32.08
CA SER A 151 -24.00 35.01 -31.98
C SER A 151 -23.99 33.51 -32.26
N ASN A 152 -24.61 32.72 -31.39
CA ASN A 152 -24.76 31.28 -31.55
C ASN A 152 -26.23 30.87 -31.76
N ARG A 153 -26.50 30.16 -32.86
CA ARG A 153 -27.78 29.45 -33.10
C ARG A 153 -27.60 27.94 -33.19
N GLY A 154 -26.36 27.46 -33.25
CA GLY A 154 -25.99 26.07 -33.44
C GLY A 154 -25.59 25.40 -32.12
N THR A 155 -24.66 24.45 -32.20
CA THR A 155 -24.18 23.68 -31.05
C THR A 155 -22.73 24.02 -30.72
N ILE A 156 -22.47 24.33 -29.45
CA ILE A 156 -21.12 24.50 -28.91
C ILE A 156 -20.94 23.48 -27.79
N THR A 157 -19.90 22.67 -27.87
CA THR A 157 -19.61 21.69 -26.82
C THR A 157 -18.12 21.49 -26.60
N HIS A 158 -17.72 21.10 -25.38
CA HIS A 158 -16.31 20.90 -24.97
C HIS A 158 -15.38 22.07 -25.31
N SER A 159 -15.92 23.28 -25.43
CA SER A 159 -15.20 24.43 -25.97
C SER A 159 -14.88 25.40 -24.85
N PHE A 160 -13.63 25.85 -24.82
CA PHE A 160 -13.04 26.51 -23.66
C PHE A 160 -12.38 27.82 -24.06
N VAL A 161 -12.66 28.87 -23.29
CA VAL A 161 -11.95 30.14 -23.38
C VAL A 161 -11.19 30.36 -22.09
N THR A 162 -9.90 30.70 -22.16
CA THR A 162 -9.09 30.96 -20.97
C THR A 162 -8.28 32.23 -21.08
N SER A 163 -8.09 32.91 -19.95
CA SER A 163 -7.25 34.10 -19.83
C SER A 163 -7.53 35.18 -20.90
N SER A 164 -8.77 35.28 -21.38
CA SER A 164 -9.14 36.15 -22.51
C SER A 164 -9.85 37.42 -22.04
N ALA A 165 -9.82 38.47 -22.85
CA ALA A 165 -10.43 39.75 -22.52
C ALA A 165 -11.42 40.18 -23.60
N VAL A 166 -12.62 40.58 -23.18
CA VAL A 166 -13.66 41.14 -24.06
C VAL A 166 -14.00 42.53 -23.56
N THR A 167 -13.76 43.53 -24.40
CA THR A 167 -13.99 44.93 -24.07
C THR A 167 -14.99 45.54 -25.06
N SER A 168 -15.97 46.28 -24.56
CA SER A 168 -16.86 47.06 -25.42
C SER A 168 -16.30 48.46 -25.69
N ALA A 169 -16.33 48.89 -26.94
CA ALA A 169 -16.27 50.28 -27.35
C ALA A 169 -17.63 50.97 -27.17
N ASP A 170 -17.63 52.31 -27.25
CA ASP A 170 -18.83 53.14 -27.18
C ASP A 170 -19.91 52.68 -28.17
N SER A 171 -21.11 52.37 -27.66
CA SER A 171 -22.27 51.93 -28.44
C SER A 171 -23.58 52.38 -27.77
N VAL A 172 -24.70 52.35 -28.51
CA VAL A 172 -26.05 52.63 -27.98
C VAL A 172 -26.57 51.48 -27.11
N GLN A 173 -26.06 50.28 -27.32
CA GLN A 173 -26.30 49.10 -26.49
C GLN A 173 -25.02 48.29 -26.41
N ILE A 174 -24.74 47.71 -25.24
CA ILE A 174 -23.55 46.90 -25.00
C ILE A 174 -23.97 45.54 -24.48
N SER A 175 -23.35 44.50 -25.05
CA SER A 175 -23.68 43.11 -24.75
C SER A 175 -22.42 42.27 -24.88
N ILE A 176 -21.81 41.93 -23.76
CA ILE A 176 -20.51 41.25 -23.74
C ILE A 176 -20.56 39.97 -22.89
N GLY A 177 -19.93 38.91 -23.38
CA GLY A 177 -19.64 37.71 -22.60
C GLY A 177 -18.26 37.16 -22.94
N VAL A 178 -17.56 36.55 -21.97
CA VAL A 178 -16.19 36.06 -22.26
C VAL A 178 -16.22 34.94 -23.30
N LEU A 179 -17.18 34.00 -23.20
CA LEU A 179 -17.38 32.97 -24.23
C LEU A 179 -18.06 33.58 -25.47
N GLY A 180 -19.18 34.27 -25.28
CA GLY A 180 -19.94 34.79 -26.42
C GLY A 180 -20.98 35.88 -26.12
N GLY A 181 -21.47 36.52 -27.17
CA GLY A 181 -22.46 37.59 -27.06
C GLY A 181 -23.87 37.05 -26.81
N TYR A 182 -24.52 36.51 -27.84
CA TYR A 182 -25.93 36.07 -27.77
C TYR A 182 -26.09 34.58 -28.14
N ASN A 183 -26.51 33.77 -27.17
CA ASN A 183 -26.85 32.37 -27.37
C ASN A 183 -28.36 32.15 -27.57
N THR A 184 -28.72 31.52 -28.68
CA THR A 184 -30.05 30.96 -28.96
C THR A 184 -29.98 29.45 -29.26
N GLY A 185 -28.78 28.91 -29.42
CA GLY A 185 -28.52 27.50 -29.64
C GLY A 185 -28.20 26.76 -28.34
N ALA A 186 -27.40 25.70 -28.45
CA ALA A 186 -26.97 24.87 -27.33
C ALA A 186 -25.50 25.12 -26.97
N ILE A 187 -25.23 25.26 -25.68
CA ILE A 187 -23.88 25.27 -25.10
C ILE A 187 -23.83 24.17 -24.03
N SER A 188 -22.87 23.25 -24.14
CA SER A 188 -22.68 22.19 -23.16
C SER A 188 -21.22 21.91 -22.86
N ASN A 189 -20.89 21.41 -21.66
CA ASN A 189 -19.53 20.99 -21.29
C ASN A 189 -18.48 22.06 -21.63
N SER A 190 -18.79 23.35 -21.46
CA SER A 190 -17.98 24.46 -21.95
C SER A 190 -17.72 25.45 -20.83
N TYR A 191 -16.61 26.17 -20.90
CA TYR A 191 -16.31 27.15 -19.86
C TYR A 191 -15.56 28.35 -20.39
N ALA A 192 -15.64 29.45 -19.65
CA ALA A 192 -14.87 30.64 -19.91
C ALA A 192 -14.14 31.10 -18.65
N SER A 193 -12.87 31.45 -18.81
CA SER A 193 -12.13 32.24 -17.85
C SER A 193 -11.48 33.46 -18.50
N GLY A 194 -11.59 34.60 -17.83
CA GLY A 194 -11.18 35.88 -18.42
C GLY A 194 -11.91 37.08 -17.85
N ALA A 195 -11.79 38.21 -18.54
CA ALA A 195 -12.39 39.47 -18.13
C ALA A 195 -13.37 39.98 -19.20
N ALA A 196 -14.59 40.31 -18.79
CA ALA A 196 -15.55 41.08 -19.58
C ALA A 196 -15.64 42.50 -19.00
N SER A 197 -15.33 43.52 -19.81
CA SER A 197 -15.30 44.92 -19.38
C SER A 197 -16.09 45.85 -20.29
N ALA A 198 -17.02 46.61 -19.70
CA ALA A 198 -17.75 47.69 -20.35
C ALA A 198 -17.68 48.96 -19.47
N THR A 199 -16.81 49.90 -19.83
CA THR A 199 -16.55 51.11 -19.03
C THR A 199 -16.60 52.36 -19.91
N GLY A 200 -16.77 53.54 -19.29
CA GLY A 200 -16.82 54.81 -20.01
C GLY A 200 -18.12 55.03 -20.78
N LEU A 201 -19.21 54.36 -20.40
CA LEU A 201 -20.44 54.32 -21.17
C LEU A 201 -21.18 55.67 -21.14
N LYS A 202 -21.63 56.10 -22.32
CA LYS A 202 -22.44 57.32 -22.49
C LYS A 202 -23.84 57.17 -21.88
N SER A 203 -24.47 58.32 -21.64
CA SER A 203 -25.87 58.37 -21.21
C SER A 203 -26.82 57.75 -22.25
N GLY A 204 -27.88 57.07 -21.82
CA GLY A 204 -28.82 56.34 -22.69
C GLY A 204 -28.44 54.92 -23.13
N VAL A 205 -27.23 54.42 -22.81
CA VAL A 205 -26.73 53.08 -23.15
C VAL A 205 -27.09 52.01 -22.10
N LEU A 206 -27.85 50.99 -22.50
CA LEU A 206 -28.06 49.76 -21.72
C LEU A 206 -26.82 48.86 -21.82
N ALA A 207 -26.30 48.42 -20.68
CA ALA A 207 -25.14 47.54 -20.60
C ALA A 207 -25.50 46.17 -20.03
N VAL A 208 -25.28 45.13 -20.82
CA VAL A 208 -25.52 43.73 -20.43
C VAL A 208 -24.21 42.97 -20.48
N ALA A 209 -23.86 42.28 -19.40
CA ALA A 209 -22.63 41.53 -19.33
C ALA A 209 -22.79 40.19 -18.60
N GLY A 210 -22.04 39.18 -19.04
CA GLY A 210 -21.91 37.89 -18.35
C GLY A 210 -20.49 37.33 -18.43
N GLY A 211 -20.08 36.50 -17.48
CA GLY A 211 -18.78 35.81 -17.53
C GLY A 211 -18.75 34.71 -18.58
N LEU A 212 -19.90 34.13 -18.94
CA LEU A 212 -20.01 33.19 -20.06
C LEU A 212 -20.64 33.88 -21.28
N VAL A 213 -21.89 34.32 -21.18
CA VAL A 213 -22.63 34.97 -22.29
C VAL A 213 -23.38 36.23 -21.85
N ALA A 214 -23.58 37.19 -22.76
CA ALA A 214 -24.41 38.35 -22.43
C ALA A 214 -25.90 37.99 -22.39
N PHE A 215 -26.38 37.25 -23.39
CA PHE A 215 -27.78 36.83 -23.51
C PHE A 215 -27.89 35.33 -23.74
N ASN A 216 -28.84 34.70 -23.04
CA ASN A 216 -29.24 33.33 -23.27
C ASN A 216 -30.74 33.22 -23.52
N SER A 217 -31.12 32.72 -24.69
CA SER A 217 -32.48 32.25 -25.03
C SER A 217 -32.48 30.77 -25.44
N GLY A 218 -31.32 30.13 -25.46
CA GLY A 218 -31.15 28.71 -25.78
C GLY A 218 -30.91 27.87 -24.54
N THR A 219 -30.06 26.85 -24.67
CA THR A 219 -29.66 25.99 -23.55
C THR A 219 -28.20 26.19 -23.20
N ILE A 220 -27.91 26.25 -21.90
CA ILE A 220 -26.56 26.20 -21.34
C ILE A 220 -26.57 25.11 -20.28
N SER A 221 -25.71 24.10 -20.44
CA SER A 221 -25.66 22.99 -19.50
C SER A 221 -24.24 22.56 -19.19
N LYS A 222 -23.98 22.03 -18.00
CA LYS A 222 -22.67 21.44 -17.66
C LYS A 222 -21.52 22.39 -17.95
N SER A 223 -21.74 23.68 -17.69
CA SER A 223 -20.84 24.76 -18.10
C SER A 223 -20.55 25.69 -16.94
N TYR A 224 -19.42 26.37 -16.97
CA TYR A 224 -19.05 27.26 -15.88
C TYR A 224 -18.27 28.49 -16.33
N SER A 225 -18.23 29.52 -15.48
CA SER A 225 -17.43 30.72 -15.70
C SER A 225 -16.60 31.08 -14.47
N MET A 226 -15.38 31.58 -14.72
CA MET A 226 -14.43 31.98 -13.69
C MET A 226 -13.61 33.19 -14.14
N GLY A 227 -13.73 34.32 -13.48
CA GLY A 227 -13.05 35.52 -13.94
C GLY A 227 -13.61 36.78 -13.34
N SER A 228 -13.73 37.82 -14.16
CA SER A 228 -14.31 39.08 -13.73
C SER A 228 -15.24 39.68 -14.78
N VAL A 229 -16.32 40.28 -14.30
CA VAL A 229 -17.27 41.04 -15.11
C VAL A 229 -17.39 42.44 -14.51
N THR A 230 -16.94 43.44 -15.27
CA THR A 230 -16.90 44.84 -14.82
C THR A 230 -17.74 45.71 -15.74
N VAL A 231 -18.77 46.36 -15.19
CA VAL A 231 -19.59 47.33 -15.91
C VAL A 231 -19.63 48.64 -15.14
N SER A 232 -19.33 49.74 -15.83
CA SER A 232 -19.45 51.10 -15.29
C SER A 232 -20.29 51.96 -16.23
N ALA A 233 -21.56 52.16 -15.84
CA ALA A 233 -22.55 52.97 -16.54
C ALA A 233 -22.86 54.24 -15.76
N ILE A 234 -23.07 55.35 -16.47
CA ILE A 234 -23.32 56.65 -15.82
C ILE A 234 -24.82 56.88 -15.55
N SER A 235 -25.72 56.48 -16.46
CA SER A 235 -27.14 56.87 -16.39
C SER A 235 -28.17 55.87 -16.91
N ASN A 236 -27.84 54.59 -17.01
CA ASN A 236 -28.81 53.53 -17.34
C ASN A 236 -28.52 52.28 -16.53
N ASN A 237 -29.43 51.33 -16.67
CA ASN A 237 -29.31 50.03 -16.07
C ASN A 237 -28.02 49.33 -16.54
N ALA A 238 -27.32 48.75 -15.58
CA ALA A 238 -26.22 47.84 -15.81
C ALA A 238 -26.65 46.46 -15.32
N ASP A 239 -26.86 45.53 -16.26
CA ASP A 239 -27.36 44.18 -16.01
C ASP A 239 -26.20 43.20 -16.12
N VAL A 240 -25.67 42.79 -14.97
CA VAL A 240 -24.44 41.99 -14.89
C VAL A 240 -24.69 40.65 -14.21
N GLY A 241 -24.56 39.58 -14.99
CA GLY A 241 -24.52 38.23 -14.46
C GLY A 241 -23.10 37.76 -14.26
N GLY A 242 -22.87 36.89 -13.27
CA GLY A 242 -21.58 36.21 -13.17
C GLY A 242 -21.40 35.27 -14.35
N MET A 243 -22.44 34.54 -14.76
CA MET A 243 -22.41 33.70 -15.96
C MET A 243 -23.16 34.32 -17.15
N ILE A 244 -24.34 34.88 -16.93
CA ILE A 244 -25.28 35.30 -17.98
C ILE A 244 -25.88 36.67 -17.67
N GLY A 245 -25.74 37.68 -18.53
CA GLY A 245 -26.44 38.95 -18.30
C GLY A 245 -27.96 38.79 -18.22
N PHE A 246 -28.59 38.40 -19.33
CA PHE A 246 -30.03 38.11 -19.43
C PHE A 246 -30.31 36.65 -19.77
N ASN A 247 -31.12 35.99 -18.95
CA ASN A 247 -31.59 34.63 -19.20
C ASN A 247 -33.08 34.59 -19.51
N SER A 248 -33.43 33.99 -20.65
CA SER A 248 -34.79 33.62 -21.07
C SER A 248 -34.87 32.15 -21.50
N GLY A 249 -33.75 31.43 -21.44
CA GLY A 249 -33.60 30.04 -21.82
C GLY A 249 -33.41 29.12 -20.61
N VAL A 250 -32.76 27.98 -20.84
CA VAL A 250 -32.51 26.96 -19.82
C VAL A 250 -31.03 26.96 -19.43
N VAL A 251 -30.78 26.96 -18.12
CA VAL A 251 -29.46 26.84 -17.50
C VAL A 251 -29.50 25.66 -16.54
N SER A 252 -28.64 24.66 -16.71
CA SER A 252 -28.63 23.48 -15.83
C SER A 252 -27.25 22.89 -15.57
N HIS A 253 -26.98 22.45 -14.34
CA HIS A 253 -25.67 21.88 -13.97
C HIS A 253 -24.52 22.86 -14.24
N CYS A 254 -24.70 24.12 -13.84
CA CYS A 254 -23.75 25.18 -14.14
C CYS A 254 -23.25 25.87 -12.86
N PHE A 255 -22.07 26.48 -12.91
CA PHE A 255 -21.63 27.31 -11.81
C PHE A 255 -20.83 28.53 -12.22
N SER A 256 -20.82 29.53 -11.35
CA SER A 256 -20.10 30.79 -11.56
C SER A 256 -19.25 31.14 -10.34
N MET A 257 -17.97 31.41 -10.60
CA MET A 257 -17.02 31.93 -9.63
C MET A 257 -16.58 33.37 -9.97
N ASP A 258 -17.26 34.03 -10.93
CA ASP A 258 -16.88 35.36 -11.40
C ASP A 258 -17.00 36.42 -10.31
N THR A 259 -16.03 37.33 -10.29
CA THR A 259 -16.13 38.57 -9.52
C THR A 259 -16.90 39.61 -10.32
N LEU A 260 -18.02 40.08 -9.78
CA LEU A 260 -18.85 41.11 -10.43
C LEU A 260 -18.58 42.48 -9.82
N THR A 261 -18.29 43.47 -10.66
CA THR A 261 -18.23 44.88 -10.26
C THR A 261 -19.18 45.69 -11.15
N VAL A 262 -20.22 46.24 -10.55
CA VAL A 262 -21.29 46.96 -11.27
C VAL A 262 -21.43 48.36 -10.69
N THR A 263 -21.21 49.38 -11.51
CA THR A 263 -21.42 50.78 -11.14
C THR A 263 -22.46 51.40 -12.05
N ALA A 264 -23.50 52.01 -11.48
CA ALA A 264 -24.61 52.65 -12.22
C ALA A 264 -25.02 53.98 -11.56
N SER A 265 -24.27 55.05 -11.81
CA SER A 265 -24.27 56.27 -10.97
C SER A 265 -25.60 57.04 -10.87
N SER A 266 -26.55 56.84 -11.78
CA SER A 266 -27.89 57.46 -11.73
C SER A 266 -29.01 56.51 -12.17
N SER A 267 -28.85 55.21 -11.94
CA SER A 267 -29.81 54.18 -12.37
C SER A 267 -29.70 52.88 -11.55
N PHE A 268 -30.31 51.80 -12.05
CA PHE A 268 -30.28 50.48 -11.45
C PHE A 268 -28.98 49.72 -11.78
N ALA A 269 -28.18 49.38 -10.78
CA ALA A 269 -27.19 48.31 -10.92
C ALA A 269 -27.86 46.97 -10.55
N ILE A 270 -28.02 46.09 -11.54
CA ILE A 270 -28.65 44.79 -11.38
C ILE A 270 -27.57 43.72 -11.50
N ALA A 271 -27.43 42.90 -10.47
CA ALA A 271 -26.37 41.90 -10.41
C ALA A 271 -26.87 40.55 -9.91
N GLY A 272 -26.41 39.47 -10.53
CA GLY A 272 -26.61 38.14 -9.96
C GLY A 272 -25.50 37.17 -10.31
N GLY A 273 -25.16 36.28 -9.38
CA GLY A 273 -23.99 35.40 -9.54
C GLY A 273 -24.11 34.42 -10.72
N ILE A 274 -25.32 33.94 -11.04
CA ILE A 274 -25.57 33.25 -12.32
C ILE A 274 -26.10 34.23 -13.36
N THR A 275 -27.16 34.99 -13.05
CA THR A 275 -27.74 35.92 -14.02
C THR A 275 -28.15 37.26 -13.44
N ALA A 276 -28.02 38.35 -14.20
CA ALA A 276 -28.58 39.62 -13.75
C ALA A 276 -30.11 39.55 -13.74
N TRP A 277 -30.69 39.00 -14.81
CA TRP A 277 -32.13 39.02 -15.01
C TRP A 277 -32.62 37.69 -15.58
N ASN A 278 -33.34 36.93 -14.78
CA ASN A 278 -34.06 35.74 -15.20
C ASN A 278 -35.47 36.15 -15.65
N GLN A 279 -35.64 36.32 -16.96
CA GLN A 279 -36.88 36.77 -17.58
C GLN A 279 -37.97 35.68 -17.59
N ALA A 280 -39.17 36.03 -18.06
CA ALA A 280 -40.24 35.08 -18.30
C ALA A 280 -39.73 33.85 -19.08
N ASN A 281 -40.08 32.66 -18.59
CA ASN A 281 -39.63 31.34 -19.08
C ASN A 281 -38.15 31.00 -18.85
N GLY A 282 -37.35 31.90 -18.29
CA GLY A 282 -35.98 31.62 -17.87
C GLY A 282 -35.95 30.58 -16.75
N LYS A 283 -35.18 29.50 -16.95
CA LYS A 283 -35.04 28.40 -16.00
C LYS A 283 -33.58 28.23 -15.60
N ILE A 284 -33.33 28.16 -14.29
CA ILE A 284 -32.04 27.82 -13.71
C ILE A 284 -32.24 26.61 -12.80
N SER A 285 -31.51 25.53 -13.02
CA SER A 285 -31.56 24.35 -12.17
C SER A 285 -30.19 23.76 -11.87
N ASN A 286 -30.04 23.07 -10.73
CA ASN A 286 -28.80 22.37 -10.36
C ASN A 286 -27.55 23.24 -10.54
N SER A 287 -27.62 24.50 -10.12
CA SER A 287 -26.57 25.48 -10.40
C SER A 287 -26.17 26.27 -9.16
N TYR A 288 -24.94 26.77 -9.12
CA TYR A 288 -24.51 27.56 -7.97
C TYR A 288 -23.60 28.74 -8.31
N ALA A 289 -23.63 29.74 -7.44
CA ALA A 289 -22.76 30.91 -7.55
C ALA A 289 -21.95 31.13 -6.27
N ALA A 290 -20.65 31.36 -6.43
CA ALA A 290 -19.73 31.54 -5.31
C ALA A 290 -18.81 32.77 -5.46
N GLY A 291 -18.81 33.41 -6.63
CA GLY A 291 -18.05 34.64 -6.85
C GLY A 291 -18.65 35.85 -6.13
N PRO A 292 -17.81 36.83 -5.70
CA PRO A 292 -18.27 38.01 -4.99
C PRO A 292 -18.96 39.01 -5.93
N ILE A 293 -19.96 39.72 -5.40
CA ILE A 293 -20.78 40.72 -6.11
C ILE A 293 -20.64 42.08 -5.43
N TYR A 294 -20.19 43.08 -6.19
CA TYR A 294 -20.07 44.46 -5.77
C TYR A 294 -20.94 45.37 -6.64
N THR A 295 -21.96 46.00 -6.06
CA THR A 295 -22.84 46.94 -6.75
C THR A 295 -22.74 48.34 -6.17
N ASN A 296 -22.61 49.35 -7.04
CA ASN A 296 -22.56 50.76 -6.68
C ASN A 296 -23.42 51.60 -7.64
N GLY A 297 -24.73 51.45 -7.53
CA GLY A 297 -25.72 52.27 -8.22
C GLY A 297 -26.56 53.15 -7.27
N GLU A 298 -27.31 54.08 -7.82
CA GLU A 298 -28.30 54.84 -7.04
C GLU A 298 -29.39 53.91 -6.48
N SER A 299 -29.84 52.98 -7.31
CA SER A 299 -30.66 51.83 -6.92
C SER A 299 -29.94 50.54 -7.28
N ASN A 300 -30.03 49.52 -6.43
CA ASN A 300 -29.38 48.24 -6.64
C ASN A 300 -30.38 47.09 -6.48
N ALA A 301 -30.29 46.10 -7.36
CA ALA A 301 -30.94 44.80 -7.19
C ALA A 301 -29.89 43.71 -7.35
N ALA A 302 -29.43 43.15 -6.22
CA ALA A 302 -28.36 42.16 -6.21
C ALA A 302 -28.80 40.87 -5.50
N GLY A 303 -28.61 39.73 -6.15
CA GLY A 303 -28.89 38.43 -5.57
C GLY A 303 -27.78 37.42 -5.82
N GLY A 304 -27.62 36.44 -4.94
CA GLY A 304 -26.56 35.45 -5.08
C GLY A 304 -26.67 34.63 -6.38
N ILE A 305 -27.88 34.26 -6.81
CA ILE A 305 -28.12 33.59 -8.11
C ILE A 305 -28.58 34.60 -9.15
N ALA A 306 -29.60 35.40 -8.84
CA ALA A 306 -30.25 36.29 -9.80
C ALA A 306 -30.42 37.71 -9.26
N GLY A 307 -30.17 38.73 -10.08
CA GLY A 307 -30.52 40.11 -9.70
C GLY A 307 -32.03 40.30 -9.64
N ILE A 308 -32.72 39.91 -10.72
CA ILE A 308 -34.18 39.96 -10.86
C ILE A 308 -34.72 38.63 -11.37
N THR A 309 -35.84 38.18 -10.82
CA THR A 309 -36.64 37.08 -11.40
C THR A 309 -38.03 37.56 -11.78
N GLN A 310 -38.44 37.35 -13.03
CA GLN A 310 -39.78 37.70 -13.52
C GLN A 310 -40.83 36.63 -13.21
N SER A 311 -42.09 36.98 -13.37
CA SER A 311 -43.21 36.04 -13.37
C SER A 311 -42.96 34.91 -14.38
N THR A 312 -43.32 33.68 -14.02
CA THR A 312 -43.09 32.42 -14.79
C THR A 312 -41.64 31.98 -14.97
N SER A 313 -40.66 32.72 -14.47
CA SER A 313 -39.27 32.25 -14.36
C SER A 313 -39.12 31.27 -13.18
N SER A 314 -38.09 30.42 -13.20
CA SER A 314 -37.82 29.47 -12.11
C SER A 314 -36.34 29.32 -11.78
N ILE A 315 -36.05 29.19 -10.48
CA ILE A 315 -34.77 28.76 -9.93
C ILE A 315 -35.03 27.53 -9.07
N ASP A 316 -34.35 26.43 -9.38
CA ASP A 316 -34.60 25.11 -8.80
C ASP A 316 -33.29 24.44 -8.35
N SER A 317 -33.27 23.78 -7.19
CA SER A 317 -32.11 22.98 -6.72
C SER A 317 -30.77 23.69 -6.87
N SER A 318 -30.72 24.96 -6.48
CA SER A 318 -29.61 25.87 -6.78
C SER A 318 -29.23 26.69 -5.55
N TYR A 319 -27.97 27.11 -5.44
CA TYR A 319 -27.52 27.80 -4.23
C TYR A 319 -26.48 28.89 -4.45
N ALA A 320 -26.40 29.83 -3.50
CA ALA A 320 -25.39 30.89 -3.52
C ALA A 320 -24.59 31.01 -2.22
N VAL A 321 -23.29 31.25 -2.36
CA VAL A 321 -22.35 31.39 -1.23
C VAL A 321 -21.39 32.58 -1.39
N GLY A 322 -21.46 33.31 -2.50
CA GLY A 322 -20.61 34.47 -2.76
C GLY A 322 -20.95 35.66 -1.87
N LEU A 323 -19.94 36.48 -1.56
CA LEU A 323 -20.13 37.74 -0.83
C LEU A 323 -21.00 38.71 -1.65
N LEU A 324 -21.99 39.35 -1.02
CA LEU A 324 -22.77 40.44 -1.62
C LEU A 324 -22.50 41.74 -0.89
N THR A 325 -22.01 42.74 -1.63
CA THR A 325 -21.81 44.11 -1.13
C THR A 325 -22.49 45.10 -2.06
N SER A 326 -23.34 45.96 -1.52
CA SER A 326 -24.03 46.99 -2.29
C SER A 326 -23.94 48.35 -1.59
N SER A 327 -23.64 49.39 -2.36
CA SER A 327 -23.68 50.77 -1.92
C SER A 327 -24.60 51.57 -2.84
N GLY A 328 -25.66 52.15 -2.27
CA GLY A 328 -26.64 52.96 -3.01
C GLY A 328 -27.75 53.46 -2.11
N SER A 329 -28.58 54.35 -2.64
CA SER A 329 -29.70 54.95 -1.90
C SER A 329 -30.83 53.95 -1.67
N THR A 330 -31.10 53.08 -2.65
CA THR A 330 -32.08 52.00 -2.55
C THR A 330 -31.42 50.66 -2.86
N ASN A 331 -31.48 49.70 -1.94
CA ASN A 331 -30.82 48.39 -2.12
C ASN A 331 -31.81 47.25 -1.92
N TYR A 332 -32.09 46.49 -2.98
CA TYR A 332 -32.81 45.22 -2.95
C TYR A 332 -31.80 44.08 -2.99
N ILE A 333 -31.35 43.64 -1.81
CA ILE A 333 -30.31 42.62 -1.66
C ILE A 333 -30.91 41.38 -1.02
N GLY A 334 -30.72 40.23 -1.66
CA GLY A 334 -31.14 38.94 -1.12
C GLY A 334 -30.07 37.88 -1.32
N GLY A 335 -30.07 36.86 -0.46
CA GLY A 335 -29.10 35.76 -0.54
C GLY A 335 -29.18 34.99 -1.86
N LEU A 336 -30.35 34.93 -2.49
CA LEU A 336 -30.57 34.30 -3.79
C LEU A 336 -30.95 35.31 -4.88
N THR A 337 -31.93 36.18 -4.58
CA THR A 337 -32.50 37.09 -5.57
C THR A 337 -32.49 38.53 -5.07
N GLY A 338 -32.15 39.52 -5.89
CA GLY A 338 -32.31 40.92 -5.50
C GLY A 338 -33.79 41.31 -5.41
N TYR A 339 -34.49 41.19 -6.54
CA TYR A 339 -35.91 41.46 -6.68
C TYR A 339 -36.66 40.27 -7.32
N SER A 340 -37.58 39.65 -6.56
CA SER A 340 -38.49 38.62 -7.07
C SER A 340 -39.87 39.17 -7.45
N MET A 341 -40.17 39.19 -8.76
CA MET A 341 -41.46 39.60 -9.33
C MET A 341 -42.41 38.39 -9.56
N GLY A 342 -42.38 37.40 -8.65
CA GLY A 342 -43.23 36.21 -8.72
C GLY A 342 -42.64 35.04 -9.52
N GLY A 343 -41.31 34.94 -9.60
CA GLY A 343 -40.63 33.73 -10.09
C GLY A 343 -40.70 32.60 -9.05
N THR A 344 -40.69 31.35 -9.50
CA THR A 344 -40.67 30.17 -8.61
C THR A 344 -39.27 29.94 -8.07
N LEU A 345 -39.16 29.84 -6.74
CA LEU A 345 -37.92 29.49 -6.04
C LEU A 345 -38.14 28.16 -5.31
N ASN A 346 -37.57 27.07 -5.81
CA ASN A 346 -37.78 25.72 -5.28
C ASN A 346 -36.45 25.04 -4.95
N ALA A 347 -36.37 24.35 -3.80
CA ALA A 347 -35.13 23.71 -3.34
C ALA A 347 -33.89 24.64 -3.46
N VAL A 348 -34.06 25.92 -3.14
CA VAL A 348 -33.01 26.93 -3.25
C VAL A 348 -32.37 27.18 -1.90
N TYR A 349 -31.05 27.40 -1.88
CA TYR A 349 -30.28 27.54 -0.64
C TYR A 349 -29.29 28.71 -0.72
N TRP A 350 -28.94 29.31 0.41
CA TRP A 350 -27.83 30.26 0.46
C TRP A 350 -27.17 30.26 1.83
N ASP A 351 -25.88 30.59 1.84
CA ASP A 351 -25.14 30.77 3.07
C ASP A 351 -25.38 32.19 3.60
N THR A 352 -26.11 32.29 4.71
CA THR A 352 -26.47 33.57 5.36
C THR A 352 -25.26 34.34 5.89
N GLN A 353 -24.15 33.67 6.17
CA GLN A 353 -22.96 34.28 6.77
C GLN A 353 -22.02 34.81 5.68
N THR A 354 -21.80 34.05 4.61
CA THR A 354 -20.90 34.49 3.52
C THR A 354 -21.57 35.50 2.58
N THR A 355 -22.84 35.31 2.27
CA THR A 355 -23.62 36.31 1.51
C THR A 355 -23.92 37.56 2.35
N GLY A 356 -23.91 37.42 3.68
CA GLY A 356 -24.34 38.45 4.62
C GLY A 356 -25.85 38.72 4.62
N GLN A 357 -26.66 37.85 4.00
CA GLN A 357 -28.10 38.06 3.84
C GLN A 357 -28.92 37.01 4.59
N THR A 358 -29.86 37.46 5.44
CA THR A 358 -30.82 36.58 6.12
C THR A 358 -32.05 36.26 5.28
N ASN A 359 -32.40 37.12 4.32
CA ASN A 359 -33.54 36.94 3.43
C ASN A 359 -33.10 36.35 2.08
N GLY A 360 -33.91 35.47 1.50
CA GLY A 360 -33.64 34.87 0.20
C GLY A 360 -33.83 35.87 -0.95
N PHE A 361 -34.80 36.77 -0.84
CA PHE A 361 -34.92 37.92 -1.73
C PHE A 361 -35.01 39.26 -0.98
N GLY A 362 -34.44 40.31 -1.56
CA GLY A 362 -34.44 41.66 -0.97
C GLY A 362 -35.78 42.38 -1.11
N MET A 363 -36.38 42.30 -2.30
CA MET A 363 -37.72 42.79 -2.60
C MET A 363 -38.51 41.71 -3.31
N GLY A 364 -39.82 41.63 -3.08
CA GLY A 364 -40.68 40.73 -3.83
C GLY A 364 -42.06 40.52 -3.21
N SER A 365 -42.94 39.91 -3.98
CA SER A 365 -44.26 39.46 -3.53
C SER A 365 -44.20 37.97 -3.16
N GLY A 366 -44.55 37.61 -1.93
CA GLY A 366 -44.59 36.22 -1.47
C GLY A 366 -43.82 35.99 -0.17
N SER A 367 -43.81 34.74 0.31
CA SER A 367 -43.02 34.36 1.49
C SER A 367 -41.55 34.19 1.13
N GLN A 368 -40.66 34.59 2.04
CA GLN A 368 -39.23 34.30 1.92
C GLN A 368 -39.01 32.78 1.83
N PRO A 369 -38.12 32.28 0.95
CA PRO A 369 -37.75 30.87 0.93
C PRO A 369 -37.05 30.50 2.25
N SER A 370 -37.17 29.24 2.67
CA SER A 370 -36.61 28.76 3.95
C SER A 370 -35.18 28.21 3.85
N GLY A 371 -34.51 28.36 2.70
CA GLY A 371 -33.21 27.75 2.41
C GLY A 371 -31.99 28.53 2.91
N GLY A 372 -32.18 29.54 3.75
CA GLY A 372 -31.08 30.27 4.36
C GLY A 372 -30.44 29.42 5.45
N LEU A 373 -29.18 29.05 5.25
CA LEU A 373 -28.42 28.18 6.14
C LEU A 373 -27.16 28.89 6.65
N SER A 374 -26.62 28.45 7.78
CA SER A 374 -25.29 28.86 8.22
C SER A 374 -24.21 28.17 7.37
N THR A 375 -22.97 28.66 7.42
CA THR A 375 -21.84 28.03 6.71
C THR A 375 -21.67 26.57 7.11
N ALA A 376 -21.73 26.26 8.41
CA ALA A 376 -21.64 24.89 8.89
C ALA A 376 -22.79 24.00 8.36
N ALA A 377 -24.03 24.53 8.36
CA ALA A 377 -25.18 23.79 7.84
C ALA A 377 -25.09 23.57 6.32
N MET A 378 -24.58 24.55 5.56
CA MET A 378 -24.34 24.42 4.12
C MET A 378 -23.27 23.37 3.77
N MET A 379 -22.39 23.01 4.71
CA MET A 379 -21.39 21.96 4.57
C MET A 379 -21.82 20.61 5.18
N THR A 380 -23.10 20.48 5.52
CA THR A 380 -23.67 19.27 6.14
C THR A 380 -24.78 18.69 5.27
N SER A 381 -24.67 17.44 4.84
CA SER A 381 -25.65 16.81 3.92
C SER A 381 -27.09 16.82 4.46
N ALA A 382 -27.26 16.56 5.76
CA ALA A 382 -28.55 16.50 6.42
C ALA A 382 -29.35 17.82 6.38
N SER A 383 -28.68 18.95 6.10
CA SER A 383 -29.33 20.25 5.97
C SER A 383 -30.12 20.42 4.66
N PHE A 384 -29.92 19.53 3.68
CA PHE A 384 -30.52 19.62 2.36
C PHE A 384 -31.59 18.54 2.16
N SER A 385 -32.86 18.92 2.31
CA SER A 385 -33.99 17.99 2.15
C SER A 385 -34.34 17.67 0.68
N ASN A 386 -33.97 18.54 -0.26
CA ASN A 386 -34.44 18.47 -1.65
C ASN A 386 -33.32 18.56 -2.70
N LEU A 387 -32.04 18.46 -2.31
CA LEU A 387 -30.93 18.29 -3.26
C LEU A 387 -30.68 16.79 -3.49
N ASP A 388 -30.51 16.39 -4.75
CA ASP A 388 -30.07 15.03 -5.09
C ASP A 388 -28.56 14.88 -4.81
N LEU A 389 -28.24 14.51 -3.57
CA LEU A 389 -26.88 14.25 -3.09
C LEU A 389 -26.33 12.87 -3.54
N THR A 390 -27.14 12.07 -4.23
CA THR A 390 -26.74 10.76 -4.73
C THR A 390 -26.19 10.88 -6.15
N ASN A 391 -26.87 11.60 -7.04
CA ASN A 391 -26.56 11.61 -8.47
C ASN A 391 -26.03 12.95 -8.99
N ILE A 392 -26.40 14.08 -8.38
CA ILE A 392 -26.09 15.42 -8.91
C ILE A 392 -25.03 16.11 -8.06
N TRP A 393 -25.29 16.16 -6.77
CA TRP A 393 -24.48 16.89 -5.81
C TRP A 393 -23.69 15.94 -4.91
N MET A 394 -22.58 16.39 -4.35
CA MET A 394 -21.85 15.69 -3.31
C MET A 394 -21.31 16.67 -2.28
N ILE A 395 -21.20 16.26 -1.02
CA ILE A 395 -20.64 17.08 0.06
C ILE A 395 -19.55 16.26 0.74
N TYR A 396 -18.37 16.86 0.89
CA TYR A 396 -17.41 16.40 1.89
C TYR A 396 -17.79 17.04 3.22
N GLU A 397 -18.33 16.24 4.13
CA GLU A 397 -18.90 16.70 5.40
C GLU A 397 -17.95 17.64 6.15
N GLY A 398 -18.45 18.84 6.50
CA GLY A 398 -17.68 19.85 7.21
C GLY A 398 -16.56 20.52 6.41
N HIS A 399 -16.36 20.16 5.14
CA HIS A 399 -15.26 20.66 4.31
C HIS A 399 -15.72 21.45 3.10
N THR A 400 -16.83 21.06 2.45
CA THR A 400 -17.27 21.68 1.21
C THR A 400 -18.74 22.02 1.21
N TYR A 401 -19.10 23.09 0.50
CA TYR A 401 -20.46 23.26 -0.02
C TYR A 401 -20.81 22.11 -0.99
N PRO A 402 -22.10 21.94 -1.38
CA PRO A 402 -22.47 20.92 -2.36
C PRO A 402 -21.74 21.11 -3.69
N LEU A 403 -20.93 20.15 -4.10
CA LEU A 403 -20.20 20.16 -5.36
C LEU A 403 -20.99 19.41 -6.43
N LEU A 404 -20.93 19.88 -7.68
CA LEU A 404 -21.52 19.18 -8.81
C LEU A 404 -20.65 17.97 -9.19
N ARG A 405 -21.17 16.76 -9.02
CA ARG A 405 -20.47 15.48 -9.29
C ARG A 405 -19.97 15.39 -10.72
N GLU A 406 -20.73 15.93 -11.67
CA GLU A 406 -20.44 15.85 -13.10
C GLU A 406 -19.13 16.53 -13.52
N PHE A 407 -18.65 17.47 -12.71
CA PHE A 407 -17.37 18.15 -12.93
C PHE A 407 -16.21 17.53 -12.15
N MET A 408 -16.41 16.36 -11.54
CA MET A 408 -15.43 15.71 -10.67
C MET A 408 -15.00 14.37 -11.26
N THR A 409 -13.73 14.00 -11.04
CA THR A 409 -13.17 12.75 -11.54
C THR A 409 -13.31 11.66 -10.47
N PRO A 410 -14.05 10.55 -10.71
CA PRO A 410 -14.16 9.46 -9.74
C PRO A 410 -12.81 8.85 -9.38
N THR A 411 -12.57 8.57 -8.10
CA THR A 411 -11.35 7.90 -7.62
C THR A 411 -11.59 7.09 -6.34
N ILE A 412 -10.74 6.11 -6.09
CA ILE A 412 -10.68 5.34 -4.85
C ILE A 412 -9.34 5.66 -4.18
N ILE A 413 -9.35 5.93 -2.88
CA ILE A 413 -8.14 6.11 -2.07
C ILE A 413 -7.82 4.78 -1.41
N THR A 414 -6.60 4.26 -1.59
CA THR A 414 -6.18 2.99 -0.99
C THR A 414 -5.13 3.25 0.08
N ALA A 415 -5.18 2.67 1.27
CA ALA A 415 -4.05 2.77 2.20
C ALA A 415 -2.86 1.95 1.69
N ILE A 416 -1.63 2.42 1.92
CA ILE A 416 -0.42 1.70 1.48
C ILE A 416 -0.05 0.61 2.49
N ASP A 417 0.22 -0.59 1.98
CA ASP A 417 0.74 -1.69 2.78
C ASP A 417 2.10 -1.33 3.40
N THR A 418 2.42 -1.90 4.56
CA THR A 418 3.73 -1.73 5.20
C THR A 418 4.15 -2.96 5.97
N THR A 419 5.43 -3.03 6.32
CA THR A 419 6.00 -4.16 7.03
C THR A 419 6.95 -3.68 8.10
N LYS A 420 6.87 -4.28 9.29
CA LYS A 420 7.86 -4.14 10.36
C LYS A 420 8.24 -5.50 10.94
N ILE A 421 9.36 -5.55 11.64
CA ILE A 421 9.74 -6.68 12.48
C ILE A 421 9.20 -6.40 13.88
N TYR A 422 8.72 -7.44 14.57
CA TYR A 422 8.28 -7.35 15.95
C TYR A 422 9.34 -6.67 16.84
N ASP A 423 8.94 -5.58 17.48
CA ASP A 423 9.77 -4.70 18.30
C ASP A 423 9.12 -4.33 19.64
N GLY A 424 8.00 -4.99 19.99
CA GLY A 424 7.24 -4.77 21.22
C GLY A 424 6.48 -3.45 21.28
N ASN A 425 6.60 -2.59 20.26
CA ASN A 425 5.93 -1.30 20.23
C ASN A 425 4.67 -1.36 19.37
N ALA A 426 3.59 -0.79 19.91
CA ALA A 426 2.34 -0.64 19.20
C ALA A 426 2.54 0.18 17.92
N PHE A 427 1.97 -0.29 16.82
CA PHE A 427 1.87 0.50 15.61
C PHE A 427 0.80 1.59 15.80
N ALA A 428 1.20 2.84 15.59
CA ALA A 428 0.32 3.97 15.46
C ALA A 428 0.78 4.68 14.19
N ASP A 429 -0.14 5.05 13.30
CA ASP A 429 0.05 5.69 11.98
C ASP A 429 -0.35 4.77 10.80
N GLY A 430 0.05 5.16 9.59
CA GLY A 430 -0.10 4.40 8.35
C GLY A 430 1.14 4.59 7.48
N ASN A 431 1.09 4.14 6.23
CA ASN A 431 2.23 4.25 5.30
C ASN A 431 1.98 5.21 4.13
N GLY A 432 0.99 6.10 4.26
CA GLY A 432 0.47 6.87 3.14
C GLY A 432 -0.73 6.20 2.47
N VAL A 433 -1.13 6.75 1.33
CA VAL A 433 -2.23 6.23 0.50
C VAL A 433 -1.81 6.11 -0.98
N HIS A 434 -2.40 5.18 -1.75
CA HIS A 434 -2.34 4.97 -3.19
C HIS A 434 -3.62 5.44 -3.91
N GLY A 435 -3.49 5.87 -5.18
CA GLY A 435 -4.58 6.42 -6.02
C GLY A 435 -4.12 7.60 -6.87
N SER A 436 -3.56 7.37 -8.07
CA SER A 436 -2.83 8.42 -8.84
C SER A 436 -1.79 9.21 -8.01
N ILE A 437 -1.32 8.57 -6.93
CA ILE A 437 -0.40 9.09 -5.93
C ILE A 437 1.02 8.67 -6.32
N ALA A 438 1.62 9.40 -7.25
CA ALA A 438 3.08 9.53 -7.31
C ALA A 438 3.56 10.83 -6.63
N ALA A 439 2.64 11.75 -6.35
CA ALA A 439 2.73 12.80 -5.34
C ALA A 439 1.28 13.27 -5.15
N MET A 440 0.89 13.62 -3.93
CA MET A 440 -0.43 14.22 -3.68
C MET A 440 -0.68 15.35 -4.68
N ASP A 441 -1.55 15.11 -5.66
CA ASP A 441 -2.02 16.19 -6.51
C ASP A 441 -2.65 17.24 -5.60
N SER A 442 -2.38 18.51 -5.90
CA SER A 442 -2.92 19.67 -5.20
C SER A 442 -4.45 19.65 -5.04
N LEU A 443 -5.17 18.73 -5.69
CA LEU A 443 -6.62 18.56 -5.67
C LEU A 443 -7.15 17.65 -4.54
N ILE A 444 -6.33 16.75 -3.95
CA ILE A 444 -6.72 16.03 -2.73
C ILE A 444 -6.26 16.83 -1.51
N LYS A 445 -7.16 16.99 -0.54
CA LYS A 445 -7.02 17.83 0.64
C LYS A 445 -7.26 17.01 1.92
N GLY A 446 -6.93 17.61 3.06
CA GLY A 446 -7.07 17.00 4.37
C GLY A 446 -5.81 16.24 4.81
N THR A 447 -5.90 15.66 5.99
CA THR A 447 -4.90 14.76 6.55
C THR A 447 -5.52 13.37 6.60
N PRO A 448 -4.85 12.31 6.10
CA PRO A 448 -5.37 10.96 6.25
C PRO A 448 -5.50 10.60 7.73
N ASN A 449 -6.68 10.13 8.14
CA ASN A 449 -6.82 9.50 9.45
C ASN A 449 -6.74 7.99 9.27
N TYR A 450 -5.78 7.35 9.94
CA TYR A 450 -5.61 5.91 9.89
C TYR A 450 -6.39 5.23 11.02
N SER A 451 -7.03 4.11 10.68
CA SER A 451 -7.79 3.28 11.59
C SER A 451 -7.64 1.80 11.20
N GLY A 452 -8.54 0.93 11.67
CA GLY A 452 -8.46 -0.51 11.45
C GLY A 452 -7.68 -1.23 12.55
N SER A 453 -7.50 -2.55 12.40
CA SER A 453 -6.86 -3.40 13.41
C SER A 453 -5.36 -3.17 13.55
N SER A 454 -4.74 -2.44 12.62
CA SER A 454 -3.33 -2.05 12.70
C SER A 454 -3.05 -1.08 13.85
N GLN A 455 -4.02 -0.24 14.22
CA GLN A 455 -3.82 0.76 15.26
C GLN A 455 -3.77 0.08 16.64
N GLY A 456 -2.60 0.13 17.27
CA GLY A 456 -2.34 -0.57 18.52
C GLY A 456 -1.77 -1.98 18.34
N ALA A 457 -1.60 -2.48 17.11
CA ALA A 457 -1.05 -3.81 16.87
C ALA A 457 0.41 -3.89 17.33
N THR A 458 0.72 -4.86 18.19
CA THR A 458 2.07 -5.14 18.68
C THR A 458 2.60 -6.45 18.12
N ASP A 459 1.75 -7.48 18.10
CA ASP A 459 2.14 -8.88 17.85
C ASP A 459 2.39 -9.17 16.37
N ALA A 460 3.09 -10.27 16.09
CA ALA A 460 3.32 -10.71 14.72
C ALA A 460 2.00 -11.17 14.07
N GLY A 461 1.77 -10.71 12.83
CA GLY A 461 0.55 -10.98 12.09
C GLY A 461 0.25 -9.93 11.03
N ASP A 462 -0.92 -10.09 10.41
CA ASP A 462 -1.43 -9.19 9.38
C ASP A 462 -2.61 -8.39 9.94
N TYR A 463 -2.52 -7.07 9.81
CA TYR A 463 -3.50 -6.14 10.36
C TYR A 463 -3.98 -5.16 9.30
N THR A 464 -5.24 -4.79 9.35
CA THR A 464 -5.86 -3.88 8.38
C THR A 464 -5.49 -2.43 8.69
N ILE A 465 -5.00 -1.72 7.67
CA ILE A 465 -4.82 -0.28 7.68
C ILE A 465 -6.00 0.32 6.92
N SER A 466 -6.94 0.92 7.64
CA SER A 466 -8.04 1.68 7.05
C SER A 466 -7.67 3.16 7.02
N VAL A 467 -8.27 3.91 6.10
CA VAL A 467 -8.00 5.34 5.94
C VAL A 467 -9.25 6.13 5.60
N ASP A 468 -9.38 7.32 6.18
CA ASP A 468 -10.45 8.29 5.86
C ASP A 468 -9.94 9.75 5.95
N GLY A 469 -10.86 10.72 5.94
CA GLY A 469 -10.57 12.11 6.28
C GLY A 469 -10.08 12.97 5.12
N LEU A 470 -9.95 12.39 3.93
CA LEU A 470 -9.56 13.11 2.72
C LEU A 470 -10.79 13.67 1.99
N TRP A 471 -10.58 14.80 1.32
CA TRP A 471 -11.61 15.50 0.57
C TRP A 471 -11.03 16.19 -0.65
N SER A 472 -11.90 16.73 -1.51
CA SER A 472 -11.50 17.45 -2.72
C SER A 472 -12.43 18.64 -2.96
N THR A 473 -12.13 19.46 -3.97
CA THR A 473 -12.91 20.64 -4.34
C THR A 473 -13.65 20.43 -5.66
N GLN A 474 -14.50 21.38 -6.05
CA GLN A 474 -15.03 21.42 -7.42
C GLN A 474 -13.87 21.33 -8.43
N LEU A 475 -14.07 20.60 -9.53
CA LEU A 475 -13.05 20.28 -10.55
C LEU A 475 -11.95 19.31 -10.09
N GLY A 476 -12.04 18.79 -8.86
CA GLY A 476 -11.15 17.78 -8.31
C GLY A 476 -11.70 16.36 -8.45
N TYR A 477 -11.48 15.56 -7.41
CA TYR A 477 -11.85 14.15 -7.41
C TYR A 477 -13.15 13.90 -6.64
N LEU A 478 -14.00 13.04 -7.19
CA LEU A 478 -15.08 12.40 -6.45
C LEU A 478 -14.50 11.14 -5.80
N ILE A 479 -14.15 11.23 -4.52
CA ILE A 479 -13.69 10.07 -3.73
C ILE A 479 -14.91 9.18 -3.50
N THR A 480 -14.99 8.08 -4.24
CA THR A 480 -16.13 7.16 -4.21
C THR A 480 -15.99 6.11 -3.12
N ASP A 481 -14.76 5.79 -2.74
CA ASP A 481 -14.48 4.75 -1.75
C ASP A 481 -13.07 4.86 -1.14
N TYR A 482 -12.87 4.15 -0.05
CA TYR A 482 -11.58 3.93 0.60
C TYR A 482 -11.27 2.43 0.65
N ALA A 483 -10.15 2.03 0.06
CA ALA A 483 -9.65 0.67 0.11
C ALA A 483 -8.60 0.51 1.22
N ASP A 484 -8.69 -0.58 1.96
CA ASP A 484 -7.75 -0.89 3.03
C ASP A 484 -6.39 -1.34 2.48
N GLY A 485 -5.35 -1.09 3.26
CA GLY A 485 -4.01 -1.68 3.11
C GLY A 485 -3.71 -2.64 4.25
N VAL A 486 -2.50 -3.20 4.28
CA VAL A 486 -2.09 -4.22 5.25
C VAL A 486 -0.79 -3.84 5.95
N LEU A 487 -0.80 -3.89 7.28
CA LEU A 487 0.40 -3.92 8.11
C LEU A 487 0.80 -5.39 8.32
N HIS A 488 1.99 -5.74 7.86
CA HIS A 488 2.63 -7.03 8.14
C HIS A 488 3.64 -6.87 9.27
N ILE A 489 3.36 -7.42 10.45
CA ILE A 489 4.33 -7.53 11.55
C ILE A 489 4.97 -8.92 11.46
N THR A 490 6.22 -8.96 11.03
CA THR A 490 7.00 -10.20 10.91
C THR A 490 7.62 -10.60 12.25
N THR A 491 7.79 -11.90 12.45
CA THR A 491 8.40 -12.44 13.68
C THR A 491 9.85 -11.97 13.83
N ARG A 492 10.26 -11.77 15.09
CA ARG A 492 11.65 -11.41 15.41
C ARG A 492 12.54 -12.67 15.46
N PRO A 493 13.64 -12.72 14.68
CA PRO A 493 14.58 -13.83 14.78
C PRO A 493 15.35 -13.77 16.10
N ILE A 494 15.43 -14.89 16.81
CA ILE A 494 16.25 -15.07 18.02
C ILE A 494 17.12 -16.32 17.93
N THR A 495 18.11 -16.43 18.82
CA THR A 495 19.02 -17.58 18.93
C THR A 495 19.14 -18.05 20.37
N ILE A 496 19.74 -19.23 20.58
CA ILE A 496 20.04 -19.79 21.89
C ILE A 496 21.56 -19.76 22.10
N SER A 497 22.01 -19.26 23.25
CA SER A 497 23.42 -19.26 23.63
C SER A 497 23.64 -19.95 24.98
N GLY A 498 24.87 -20.38 25.24
CA GLY A 498 25.28 -20.98 26.52
C GLY A 498 24.77 -22.40 26.76
N VAL A 499 24.45 -23.15 25.71
CA VAL A 499 24.18 -24.59 25.82
C VAL A 499 25.50 -25.33 25.90
N THR A 500 25.60 -26.30 26.80
CA THR A 500 26.76 -27.18 26.97
C THR A 500 26.32 -28.63 27.00
N ALA A 501 27.15 -29.53 26.49
CA ALA A 501 26.99 -30.96 26.68
C ALA A 501 27.83 -31.41 27.88
N ASN A 502 27.26 -32.25 28.74
CA ASN A 502 27.96 -32.75 29.92
C ASN A 502 28.76 -34.00 29.60
N ASP A 503 29.95 -34.10 30.19
CA ASP A 503 30.73 -35.33 30.18
C ASP A 503 29.96 -36.47 30.86
N LYS A 504 30.19 -37.70 30.41
CA LYS A 504 29.63 -38.91 31.02
C LYS A 504 30.64 -40.03 31.15
N VAL A 505 30.32 -40.99 32.00
CA VAL A 505 30.97 -42.30 31.98
C VAL A 505 30.23 -43.17 30.95
N TYR A 506 30.95 -44.02 30.23
CA TYR A 506 30.37 -44.97 29.29
C TYR A 506 29.24 -45.78 29.94
N ASP A 507 28.07 -45.79 29.30
CA ASP A 507 26.83 -46.42 29.77
C ASP A 507 26.11 -47.20 28.66
N GLY A 508 26.75 -47.40 27.51
CA GLY A 508 26.19 -48.10 26.36
C GLY A 508 25.30 -47.25 25.42
N THR A 509 24.98 -46.00 25.75
CA THR A 509 24.08 -45.16 24.94
C THR A 509 24.78 -44.01 24.23
N THR A 510 24.13 -43.44 23.22
CA THR A 510 24.54 -42.18 22.57
C THR A 510 23.97 -40.94 23.25
N ASP A 511 23.17 -41.09 24.30
CA ASP A 511 22.44 -39.98 24.90
C ASP A 511 23.41 -39.01 25.60
N ALA A 512 23.28 -37.73 25.28
CA ALA A 512 24.02 -36.65 25.91
C ALA A 512 23.10 -35.81 26.78
N THR A 513 23.55 -35.51 28.00
CA THR A 513 22.85 -34.58 28.89
C THR A 513 23.24 -33.15 28.51
N LEU A 514 22.27 -32.37 28.04
CA LEU A 514 22.46 -30.96 27.74
C LEU A 514 22.13 -30.09 28.96
N SER A 515 22.92 -29.04 29.19
CA SER A 515 22.75 -28.07 30.25
C SER A 515 22.88 -26.64 29.73
N GLY A 516 22.53 -25.65 30.56
CA GLY A 516 22.51 -24.24 30.14
C GLY A 516 21.40 -23.89 29.15
N GLY A 517 21.65 -22.87 28.33
CA GLY A 517 20.74 -22.31 27.33
C GLY A 517 19.95 -21.09 27.80
N VAL A 518 20.11 -19.97 27.10
CA VAL A 518 19.27 -18.76 27.22
C VAL A 518 18.96 -18.22 25.83
N PHE A 519 17.79 -17.61 25.66
CA PHE A 519 17.51 -16.84 24.44
C PHE A 519 18.37 -15.58 24.39
N VAL A 520 18.76 -15.19 23.18
CA VAL A 520 19.48 -13.94 22.88
C VAL A 520 18.62 -13.13 21.89
N ASP A 521 18.77 -11.81 21.94
CA ASP A 521 18.04 -10.83 21.10
C ASP A 521 16.54 -10.74 21.37
N THR A 522 16.09 -11.16 22.56
CA THR A 522 14.70 -10.98 23.02
C THR A 522 14.42 -9.54 23.43
N ILE A 523 13.15 -9.18 23.47
CA ILE A 523 12.69 -7.91 24.02
C ILE A 523 12.49 -8.06 25.53
N VAL A 524 12.87 -7.03 26.28
CA VAL A 524 12.75 -7.02 27.74
C VAL A 524 11.28 -6.87 28.13
N GLY A 525 10.77 -7.80 28.93
CA GLY A 525 9.38 -7.81 29.39
C GLY A 525 8.57 -8.97 28.80
N ASP A 526 9.02 -9.54 27.69
CA ASP A 526 8.34 -10.63 27.02
C ASP A 526 8.42 -11.95 27.81
N ALA A 527 7.31 -12.67 27.83
CA ALA A 527 7.14 -13.95 28.47
C ALA A 527 7.51 -15.10 27.52
N LEU A 528 8.82 -15.39 27.45
CA LEU A 528 9.39 -16.49 26.70
C LEU A 528 9.98 -17.57 27.61
N THR A 529 9.71 -18.83 27.29
CA THR A 529 10.24 -20.01 27.97
C THR A 529 11.00 -20.88 26.97
N LEU A 530 12.27 -21.17 27.29
CA LEU A 530 13.09 -22.09 26.50
C LEU A 530 12.72 -23.54 26.84
N VAL A 531 12.10 -24.24 25.90
CA VAL A 531 11.95 -25.69 26.01
C VAL A 531 13.27 -26.32 25.57
N LYS A 532 13.89 -27.07 26.49
CA LYS A 532 15.17 -27.71 26.22
C LYS A 532 15.01 -28.88 25.27
N GLY A 533 15.90 -28.95 24.28
CA GLY A 533 16.01 -30.07 23.38
C GLY A 533 16.76 -31.27 23.98
N THR A 534 17.01 -32.26 23.13
CA THR A 534 17.82 -33.44 23.43
C THR A 534 19.17 -33.36 22.72
N GLY A 535 20.16 -34.09 23.24
CA GLY A 535 21.49 -34.18 22.67
C GLY A 535 21.92 -35.62 22.45
N PHE A 536 22.67 -35.86 21.37
CA PHE A 536 23.25 -37.17 21.08
C PHE A 536 24.72 -37.05 20.71
N PHE A 537 25.56 -37.90 21.29
CA PHE A 537 26.91 -38.15 20.83
C PHE A 537 26.90 -38.80 19.45
N ASP A 538 27.93 -38.52 18.66
CA ASP A 538 28.16 -39.14 17.34
C ASP A 538 28.21 -40.69 17.37
N ASN A 539 28.70 -41.28 18.47
CA ASN A 539 28.65 -42.70 18.78
C ASN A 539 28.85 -42.93 20.29
N LYS A 540 28.42 -44.11 20.78
CA LYS A 540 28.48 -44.46 22.21
C LYS A 540 29.89 -44.58 22.82
N ASN A 541 30.93 -44.69 22.00
CA ASN A 541 32.24 -45.11 22.48
C ASN A 541 32.99 -44.02 23.27
N ALA A 542 33.81 -44.45 24.23
CA ALA A 542 34.69 -43.56 24.99
C ALA A 542 35.66 -42.76 24.10
N GLY A 543 35.91 -41.51 24.49
CA GLY A 543 36.74 -40.56 23.76
C GLY A 543 36.60 -39.13 24.31
N THR A 544 37.55 -38.27 23.94
CA THR A 544 37.58 -36.86 24.34
C THR A 544 37.03 -35.96 23.24
N SER A 545 36.41 -34.84 23.62
CA SER A 545 35.85 -33.81 22.73
C SER A 545 34.94 -34.39 21.65
N LYS A 546 34.12 -35.38 22.02
CA LYS A 546 33.19 -36.01 21.09
C LYS A 546 32.10 -35.02 20.72
N SER A 547 31.74 -34.99 19.44
CA SER A 547 30.69 -34.11 18.94
C SER A 547 29.33 -34.52 19.50
N VAL A 548 28.56 -33.51 19.93
CA VAL A 548 27.18 -33.66 20.38
C VAL A 548 26.27 -32.86 19.47
N THR A 549 25.28 -33.52 18.88
CA THR A 549 24.23 -32.89 18.07
C THR A 549 23.04 -32.58 18.95
N ALA A 550 22.66 -31.32 19.05
CA ALA A 550 21.47 -30.87 19.76
C ALA A 550 20.29 -30.67 18.79
N SER A 551 19.08 -31.05 19.22
CA SER A 551 17.86 -30.86 18.46
C SER A 551 16.64 -30.72 19.37
N GLY A 552 15.53 -30.21 18.84
CA GLY A 552 14.25 -30.15 19.57
C GLY A 552 14.11 -28.99 20.56
N TYR A 553 14.99 -27.98 20.53
CA TYR A 553 14.75 -26.74 21.24
C TYR A 553 13.60 -25.96 20.58
N SER A 554 12.69 -25.43 21.40
CA SER A 554 11.57 -24.60 20.93
C SER A 554 11.30 -23.44 21.89
N ILE A 555 10.44 -22.53 21.44
CA ILE A 555 9.98 -21.35 22.17
C ILE A 555 8.56 -21.63 22.63
N GLU A 556 8.29 -21.45 23.93
CA GLU A 556 6.96 -21.44 24.51
C GLU A 556 6.73 -20.13 25.29
N GLY A 557 5.49 -19.87 25.69
CA GLY A 557 5.10 -18.67 26.43
C GLY A 557 4.08 -17.83 25.67
N ALA A 558 3.59 -16.77 26.33
CA ALA A 558 2.54 -15.92 25.78
C ALA A 558 3.00 -15.18 24.52
N ASP A 559 4.26 -14.76 24.48
CA ASP A 559 4.82 -13.98 23.38
C ASP A 559 5.55 -14.85 22.34
N ALA A 560 5.49 -16.18 22.46
CA ALA A 560 6.28 -17.08 21.61
C ALA A 560 5.96 -16.94 20.11
N THR A 561 4.72 -16.60 19.75
CA THR A 561 4.29 -16.38 18.37
C THR A 561 4.93 -15.16 17.71
N ASN A 562 5.50 -14.25 18.51
CA ASN A 562 6.17 -13.05 18.02
C ASN A 562 7.62 -13.30 17.59
N TYR A 563 8.11 -14.53 17.78
CA TYR A 563 9.51 -14.90 17.58
C TYR A 563 9.70 -16.08 16.65
N THR A 564 10.89 -16.19 16.09
CA THR A 564 11.32 -17.38 15.34
C THR A 564 12.71 -17.78 15.81
N LEU A 565 12.86 -19.06 16.18
CA LEU A 565 14.16 -19.61 16.54
C LEU A 565 14.98 -19.83 15.27
N SER A 566 16.04 -19.05 15.09
CA SER A 566 16.82 -19.00 13.85
C SER A 566 17.64 -20.27 13.59
N ALA A 567 18.07 -20.94 14.66
CA ALA A 567 18.84 -22.18 14.58
C ALA A 567 18.80 -22.98 15.90
N GLN A 568 19.03 -24.29 15.81
CA GLN A 568 19.34 -25.13 16.97
C GLN A 568 20.79 -24.91 17.45
N PRO A 569 21.14 -25.20 18.72
CA PRO A 569 22.52 -25.10 19.20
C PRO A 569 23.47 -26.01 18.40
N THR A 570 24.67 -25.51 18.09
CA THR A 570 25.69 -26.24 17.33
C THR A 570 27.05 -26.14 18.01
N GLY A 571 28.01 -26.96 17.57
CA GLY A 571 29.40 -26.92 18.07
C GLY A 571 29.59 -27.48 19.48
N LEU A 572 28.64 -28.27 19.99
CA LEU A 572 28.74 -28.87 21.32
C LEU A 572 29.70 -30.07 21.29
N THR A 573 30.51 -30.17 22.35
CA THR A 573 31.40 -31.32 22.57
C THR A 573 31.40 -31.72 24.04
N ALA A 574 31.57 -33.01 24.31
CA ALA A 574 31.76 -33.56 25.66
C ALA A 574 32.62 -34.84 25.62
N ASP A 575 33.14 -35.23 26.77
CA ASP A 575 33.94 -36.44 26.93
C ASP A 575 33.05 -37.63 27.34
N ILE A 576 33.34 -38.80 26.79
CA ILE A 576 32.88 -40.08 27.33
C ILE A 576 34.08 -40.79 27.95
N THR A 577 34.12 -40.84 29.27
CA THR A 577 35.16 -41.54 30.03
C THR A 577 34.88 -43.06 30.07
N PRO A 578 35.90 -43.92 29.93
CA PRO A 578 35.70 -45.37 29.98
C PRO A 578 35.07 -45.83 31.30
N TYR A 579 34.17 -46.81 31.24
CA TYR A 579 33.52 -47.38 32.43
C TYR A 579 34.52 -48.22 33.24
N PRO A 580 34.72 -47.95 34.54
CA PRO A 580 35.63 -48.73 35.36
C PRO A 580 35.04 -50.12 35.64
N ILE A 581 35.81 -51.17 35.36
CA ILE A 581 35.44 -52.56 35.66
C ILE A 581 36.56 -53.24 36.43
N THR A 582 36.21 -54.23 37.25
CA THR A 582 37.18 -55.07 37.93
C THR A 582 37.17 -56.45 37.31
N VAL A 583 38.36 -56.97 37.03
CA VAL A 583 38.55 -58.36 36.59
C VAL A 583 39.45 -59.05 37.61
N THR A 584 38.96 -60.14 38.21
CA THR A 584 39.66 -60.92 39.22
C THR A 584 39.95 -62.31 38.67
N ALA A 585 41.22 -62.66 38.54
CA ALA A 585 41.61 -64.02 38.16
C ALA A 585 41.19 -65.03 39.23
N ASN A 586 40.80 -66.22 38.81
CA ASN A 586 40.51 -67.32 39.74
C ASN A 586 41.81 -68.04 40.09
N THR A 587 41.99 -68.44 41.36
CA THR A 587 43.11 -69.31 41.75
C THR A 587 42.99 -70.66 41.06
N MET A 588 44.10 -71.18 40.56
CA MET A 588 44.14 -72.46 39.85
C MET A 588 45.47 -73.18 40.10
N SER A 589 45.53 -74.46 39.76
CA SER A 589 46.75 -75.25 39.93
C SER A 589 46.95 -76.28 38.82
N LYS A 590 48.19 -76.76 38.68
CA LYS A 590 48.55 -77.92 37.87
C LYS A 590 49.60 -78.79 38.56
N THR A 591 49.83 -80.00 38.03
CA THR A 591 50.98 -80.84 38.40
C THR A 591 52.14 -80.59 37.42
N ILE A 592 53.40 -80.74 37.85
CA ILE A 592 54.56 -80.66 36.96
C ILE A 592 54.40 -81.63 35.78
N GLY A 593 54.57 -81.12 34.55
CA GLY A 593 54.45 -81.88 33.30
C GLY A 593 53.10 -81.72 32.57
N ASP A 594 52.08 -81.20 33.25
CA ASP A 594 50.78 -80.89 32.63
C ASP A 594 50.84 -79.57 31.84
N THR A 595 50.04 -79.49 30.77
CA THR A 595 49.78 -78.23 30.06
C THR A 595 49.02 -77.26 30.96
N ASP A 596 49.29 -75.97 30.83
CA ASP A 596 48.55 -74.95 31.58
C ASP A 596 47.05 -74.99 31.25
N PRO A 597 46.15 -74.94 32.24
CA PRO A 597 44.72 -74.79 32.00
C PRO A 597 44.40 -73.41 31.40
N VAL A 598 43.22 -73.27 30.78
CA VAL A 598 42.73 -71.93 30.40
C VAL A 598 42.45 -71.13 31.65
N PHE A 599 43.15 -70.02 31.82
CA PHE A 599 42.99 -69.11 32.95
C PHE A 599 41.60 -68.47 32.97
N THR A 600 40.84 -68.73 34.02
CA THR A 600 39.48 -68.21 34.21
C THR A 600 39.47 -67.01 35.15
N TYR A 601 38.43 -66.18 35.05
CA TYR A 601 38.26 -64.98 35.86
C TYR A 601 36.78 -64.73 36.18
N THR A 602 36.53 -63.87 37.15
CA THR A 602 35.25 -63.20 37.38
C THR A 602 35.40 -61.72 37.09
N ALA A 603 34.35 -61.08 36.57
CA ALA A 603 34.42 -59.67 36.19
C ALA A 603 33.10 -58.95 36.46
N THR A 604 33.17 -57.63 36.60
CA THR A 604 31.99 -56.76 36.50
C THR A 604 31.31 -56.97 35.14
N SER A 605 29.98 -57.02 35.11
CA SER A 605 29.21 -57.13 33.86
C SER A 605 29.50 -55.96 32.93
N LEU A 606 29.63 -56.26 31.63
CA LEU A 606 29.70 -55.25 30.58
C LEU A 606 28.28 -54.78 30.21
N PHE A 607 28.18 -53.69 29.47
CA PHE A 607 26.91 -53.13 29.00
C PHE A 607 26.55 -53.76 27.65
N ASP A 608 25.25 -53.95 27.41
CA ASP A 608 24.71 -54.52 26.17
C ASP A 608 25.41 -55.84 25.73
N ASP A 609 25.76 -55.93 24.44
CA ASP A 609 26.45 -57.05 23.79
C ASP A 609 28.00 -56.92 23.83
N ASP A 610 28.55 -56.00 24.65
CA ASP A 610 29.99 -55.85 24.78
C ASP A 610 30.60 -57.12 25.41
N SER A 611 31.79 -57.54 24.93
CA SER A 611 32.43 -58.80 25.34
C SER A 611 33.91 -58.62 25.63
N PHE A 612 34.43 -59.48 26.51
CA PHE A 612 35.87 -59.58 26.73
C PHE A 612 36.54 -60.30 25.55
N THR A 613 37.76 -59.87 25.24
CA THR A 613 38.63 -60.46 24.21
C THR A 613 40.02 -60.68 24.79
N GLY A 614 40.81 -61.55 24.16
CA GLY A 614 42.14 -61.92 24.65
C GLY A 614 42.11 -62.98 25.75
N VAL A 615 43.26 -63.21 26.38
CA VAL A 615 43.43 -64.24 27.42
C VAL A 615 44.31 -63.74 28.56
N LEU A 616 44.06 -64.27 29.76
CA LEU A 616 44.96 -64.17 30.89
C LEU A 616 46.23 -65.01 30.64
N THR A 617 47.33 -64.59 31.25
CA THR A 617 48.62 -65.29 31.21
C THR A 617 49.12 -65.51 32.63
N ARG A 618 50.24 -66.21 32.81
CA ARG A 618 50.92 -66.30 34.12
C ARG A 618 52.39 -65.94 34.00
N GLU A 619 53.03 -65.73 35.14
CA GLU A 619 54.49 -65.69 35.23
C GLU A 619 55.12 -67.00 34.73
N THR A 620 56.27 -66.89 34.05
CA THR A 620 56.97 -68.03 33.43
C THR A 620 57.68 -68.92 34.45
N GLY A 621 57.65 -70.23 34.25
CA GLY A 621 58.38 -71.23 35.04
C GLY A 621 57.62 -72.55 35.13
N ASP A 622 58.32 -73.66 35.38
CA ASP A 622 57.72 -75.01 35.40
C ASP A 622 58.17 -75.86 36.60
N THR A 623 58.87 -75.26 37.56
CA THR A 623 59.19 -75.89 38.85
C THR A 623 58.02 -75.74 39.83
N ALA A 624 57.94 -76.59 40.85
CA ALA A 624 56.93 -76.45 41.90
C ALA A 624 57.03 -75.08 42.60
N GLY A 625 55.89 -74.45 42.83
CA GLY A 625 55.81 -73.11 43.41
C GLY A 625 54.58 -72.32 42.96
N THR A 626 54.50 -71.09 43.46
CA THR A 626 53.41 -70.16 43.17
C THR A 626 53.83 -69.16 42.10
N TYR A 627 53.00 -68.99 41.08
CA TYR A 627 53.19 -68.07 39.96
C TYR A 627 52.00 -67.12 39.86
N SER A 628 52.23 -65.82 39.68
CA SER A 628 51.12 -64.86 39.56
C SER A 628 50.40 -65.02 38.22
N ILE A 629 49.06 -65.06 38.24
CA ILE A 629 48.23 -64.90 37.03
C ILE A 629 48.19 -63.40 36.70
N LEU A 630 48.59 -63.04 35.49
CA LEU A 630 48.69 -61.69 34.96
C LEU A 630 47.56 -61.42 33.94
N GLN A 631 47.15 -60.15 33.79
CA GLN A 631 46.08 -59.75 32.87
C GLN A 631 46.32 -60.22 31.42
N GLY A 632 47.58 -60.31 30.99
CA GLY A 632 47.93 -60.73 29.64
C GLY A 632 47.34 -59.79 28.57
N THR A 633 46.62 -60.36 27.61
CA THR A 633 45.97 -59.61 26.52
C THR A 633 44.48 -59.34 26.78
N LEU A 634 43.98 -59.70 27.96
CA LEU A 634 42.57 -59.57 28.30
C LEU A 634 42.13 -58.10 28.27
N SER A 635 41.11 -57.82 27.44
CA SER A 635 40.58 -56.48 27.18
C SER A 635 39.06 -56.53 27.05
N ALA A 636 38.38 -55.49 27.54
CA ALA A 636 36.97 -55.24 27.28
C ALA A 636 36.77 -54.16 26.19
N GLY A 637 37.84 -53.76 25.50
CA GLY A 637 37.83 -52.67 24.53
C GLY A 637 38.03 -51.29 25.16
N LYS A 638 38.13 -50.25 24.32
CA LYS A 638 38.47 -48.87 24.74
C LYS A 638 37.42 -48.20 25.63
N ASN A 639 36.20 -48.73 25.65
CA ASN A 639 35.08 -48.19 26.41
C ASN A 639 35.16 -48.55 27.90
N TYR A 640 36.09 -49.43 28.28
CA TYR A 640 36.24 -49.92 29.64
C TYR A 640 37.65 -49.72 30.16
N LYS A 641 37.76 -49.37 31.44
CA LYS A 641 39.02 -49.31 32.17
C LYS A 641 39.09 -50.51 33.12
N ILE A 642 39.90 -51.50 32.77
CA ILE A 642 40.10 -52.70 33.60
C ILE A 642 41.01 -52.37 34.79
N THR A 643 40.49 -52.62 35.99
CA THR A 643 41.29 -52.81 37.21
C THR A 643 41.48 -54.31 37.40
N TYR A 644 42.70 -54.80 37.16
CA TYR A 644 43.00 -56.22 37.24
C TYR A 644 43.48 -56.60 38.64
N VAL A 645 42.87 -57.66 39.18
CA VAL A 645 43.24 -58.29 40.45
C VAL A 645 43.78 -59.68 40.13
N GLY A 646 45.09 -59.86 40.32
CA GLY A 646 45.76 -61.14 40.09
C GLY A 646 45.36 -62.20 41.11
N ALA A 647 45.64 -63.45 40.77
CA ALA A 647 45.52 -64.60 41.65
C ALA A 647 46.72 -65.52 41.47
N ASP A 648 46.90 -66.45 42.40
CA ASP A 648 48.01 -67.39 42.39
C ASP A 648 47.68 -68.62 41.53
N PHE A 649 48.65 -68.99 40.68
CA PHE A 649 48.69 -70.27 39.96
C PHE A 649 49.74 -71.17 40.62
N GLU A 650 49.30 -72.27 41.21
CA GLU A 650 50.17 -73.20 41.93
C GLU A 650 50.59 -74.39 41.05
N ILE A 651 51.90 -74.59 40.89
CA ILE A 651 52.45 -75.81 40.29
C ILE A 651 52.90 -76.74 41.42
N THR A 652 52.35 -77.94 41.48
CA THR A 652 52.60 -78.92 42.56
C THR A 652 53.47 -80.08 42.07
N GLU A 653 54.30 -80.64 42.97
CA GLU A 653 55.02 -81.89 42.70
C GLU A 653 54.05 -83.08 42.62
N PRO A 654 54.33 -84.09 41.78
CA PRO A 654 53.51 -85.29 41.73
C PRO A 654 53.48 -86.00 43.10
N PRO A 655 52.32 -86.54 43.53
CA PRO A 655 52.19 -87.13 44.85
C PRO A 655 53.16 -88.31 45.05
N THR A 656 53.95 -88.26 46.13
CA THR A 656 54.89 -89.30 46.53
C THR A 656 54.13 -90.53 47.04
N ILE A 657 54.27 -91.69 46.37
CA ILE A 657 53.71 -92.96 46.85
C ILE A 657 54.58 -93.46 48.02
N ILE A 658 54.07 -93.36 49.25
CA ILE A 658 54.72 -93.91 50.45
C ILE A 658 54.24 -95.36 50.62
N ASN A 659 55.15 -96.33 50.41
CA ASN A 659 54.90 -97.73 50.73
C ASN A 659 54.69 -97.91 52.25
N PRO A 660 53.66 -98.65 52.71
CA PRO A 660 53.31 -98.74 54.11
C PRO A 660 54.35 -99.48 54.95
N ILE A 661 54.62 -98.90 56.12
CA ILE A 661 55.42 -99.39 57.24
C ILE A 661 54.85 -100.71 57.77
N ALA A 662 55.73 -101.71 57.97
CA ALA A 662 55.39 -103.00 58.56
C ALA A 662 54.91 -102.84 60.02
N ALA A 663 53.67 -103.23 60.29
CA ALA A 663 53.16 -103.52 61.62
C ALA A 663 53.06 -105.05 61.82
N PRO A 664 53.24 -105.57 63.04
CA PRO A 664 53.68 -106.95 63.31
C PRO A 664 52.67 -108.04 62.93
N ALA A 665 53.22 -109.20 62.57
CA ALA A 665 52.55 -110.42 62.12
C ALA A 665 51.39 -110.85 63.03
N TYR A 666 50.16 -110.54 62.61
CA TYR A 666 48.95 -111.13 63.15
C TYR A 666 48.51 -112.27 62.23
N THR A 667 48.32 -113.46 62.79
CA THR A 667 47.73 -114.62 62.10
C THR A 667 46.46 -115.02 62.82
N GLY A 668 45.31 -114.97 62.13
CA GLY A 668 44.00 -115.22 62.72
C GLY A 668 42.84 -114.86 61.79
N ARG A 669 41.62 -115.16 62.23
CA ARG A 669 40.38 -114.82 61.50
C ARG A 669 39.92 -113.42 61.90
N VAL A 670 39.78 -112.50 60.94
CA VAL A 670 39.45 -111.10 61.19
C VAL A 670 38.17 -110.70 60.45
N GLN A 671 37.23 -110.08 61.17
CA GLN A 671 36.06 -109.46 60.54
C GLN A 671 36.54 -108.26 59.73
N THR A 672 36.26 -108.27 58.43
CA THR A 672 36.78 -107.29 57.48
C THR A 672 35.63 -106.66 56.71
N THR A 673 35.70 -105.35 56.53
CA THR A 673 34.73 -104.55 55.80
C THR A 673 35.45 -103.65 54.82
N ILE A 674 35.03 -103.63 53.55
CA ILE A 674 35.76 -103.00 52.46
C ILE A 674 34.87 -101.94 51.80
N PHE A 675 35.42 -100.76 51.59
CA PHE A 675 34.75 -99.61 51.00
C PHE A 675 35.46 -99.14 49.73
N ASN A 676 34.72 -98.56 48.79
CA ASN A 676 35.31 -97.80 47.68
C ASN A 676 35.85 -96.45 48.19
N LEU A 677 36.56 -95.72 47.32
CA LEU A 677 37.13 -94.41 47.69
C LEU A 677 36.07 -93.34 47.97
N GLN A 678 34.82 -93.52 47.54
CA GLN A 678 33.68 -92.66 47.91
C GLN A 678 33.05 -93.05 49.26
N GLY A 679 33.60 -94.05 49.98
CA GLY A 679 33.12 -94.47 51.29
C GLY A 679 31.90 -95.40 51.29
N GLN A 680 31.50 -95.94 50.14
CA GLN A 680 30.41 -96.92 50.02
C GLN A 680 30.90 -98.34 50.30
N LEU A 681 30.08 -99.12 51.01
CA LEU A 681 30.38 -100.52 51.35
C LEU A 681 30.35 -101.40 50.10
N VAL A 682 31.45 -102.12 49.87
CA VAL A 682 31.65 -103.01 48.71
C VAL A 682 31.57 -104.47 49.14
N TRP A 683 32.13 -104.79 50.32
CA TRP A 683 32.15 -106.17 50.81
C TRP A 683 32.32 -106.25 52.33
N SER A 684 31.78 -107.30 52.96
CA SER A 684 31.95 -107.60 54.38
C SER A 684 31.98 -109.11 54.63
N GLY A 685 32.94 -109.58 55.43
CA GLY A 685 33.09 -111.00 55.74
C GLY A 685 34.27 -111.28 56.66
N ILE A 686 34.55 -112.55 56.92
CA ILE A 686 35.71 -112.97 57.70
C ILE A 686 36.83 -113.37 56.75
N LEU A 687 38.01 -112.78 56.92
CA LEU A 687 39.21 -113.15 56.18
C LEU A 687 40.22 -113.85 57.09
N ASN A 688 40.92 -114.83 56.53
CA ASN A 688 42.10 -115.40 57.17
C ASN A 688 43.27 -114.44 56.91
N VAL A 689 43.82 -113.89 57.99
CA VAL A 689 45.05 -113.10 57.95
C VAL A 689 46.19 -114.02 58.34
N THR A 690 47.28 -114.04 57.58
CA THR A 690 48.52 -114.78 57.88
C THR A 690 49.67 -113.81 57.78
N GLU A 691 50.37 -113.59 58.90
CA GLU A 691 51.49 -112.64 58.99
C GLU A 691 51.14 -111.23 58.50
N GLY A 692 49.95 -110.74 58.84
CA GLY A 692 49.46 -109.42 58.40
C GLY A 692 49.03 -109.35 56.93
N ARG A 693 49.13 -110.46 56.17
CA ARG A 693 48.66 -110.55 54.79
C ARG A 693 47.31 -111.26 54.72
N PHE A 694 46.48 -110.84 53.79
CA PHE A 694 45.19 -111.45 53.48
C PHE A 694 44.95 -111.32 51.99
N THR A 695 44.12 -112.20 51.43
CA THR A 695 43.70 -112.12 50.03
C THR A 695 42.28 -111.58 49.99
N LEU A 696 42.04 -110.61 49.11
CA LEU A 696 40.68 -110.12 48.88
C LEU A 696 39.87 -111.16 48.09
N PRO A 697 38.57 -111.30 48.37
CA PRO A 697 37.68 -112.10 47.54
C PRO A 697 37.69 -111.59 46.09
N GLU A 698 37.71 -112.51 45.12
CA GLU A 698 37.69 -112.18 43.69
C GLU A 698 36.52 -111.29 43.27
N SER A 699 35.40 -111.33 44.02
CA SER A 699 34.20 -110.52 43.77
C SER A 699 34.41 -109.00 43.91
N ILE A 700 35.54 -108.54 44.46
CA ILE A 700 35.80 -107.12 44.70
C ILE A 700 36.48 -106.44 43.49
N GLY A 701 37.10 -107.20 42.59
CA GLY A 701 37.79 -106.66 41.41
C GLY A 701 39.08 -105.89 41.72
N ALA A 702 39.92 -105.67 40.71
CA ALA A 702 41.16 -104.91 40.85
C ALA A 702 40.88 -103.41 41.02
N GLY A 703 41.47 -102.77 42.03
CA GLY A 703 41.23 -101.36 42.32
C GLY A 703 41.73 -100.96 43.70
N ARG A 704 41.68 -99.66 44.02
CA ARG A 704 42.03 -99.15 45.34
C ARG A 704 40.83 -99.18 46.28
N TRP A 705 41.01 -99.82 47.42
CA TRP A 705 39.96 -100.04 48.41
C TRP A 705 40.37 -99.57 49.79
N VAL A 706 39.40 -99.08 50.56
CA VAL A 706 39.58 -98.80 51.99
C VAL A 706 39.16 -100.05 52.76
N VAL A 707 40.10 -100.70 53.43
CA VAL A 707 39.85 -101.91 54.20
C VAL A 707 39.80 -101.56 55.70
N LYS A 708 38.70 -101.92 56.35
CA LYS A 708 38.51 -101.84 57.80
C LYS A 708 38.54 -103.23 58.41
N MET A 709 39.39 -103.42 59.41
CA MET A 709 39.52 -104.71 60.10
C MET A 709 39.17 -104.59 61.59
N ARG A 710 38.45 -105.59 62.09
CA ARG A 710 38.11 -105.73 63.52
C ARG A 710 38.67 -107.05 64.06
N MET A 711 39.70 -106.93 64.89
CA MET A 711 40.31 -108.04 65.62
C MET A 711 39.57 -108.20 66.97
N GLY A 712 39.34 -109.44 67.43
CA GLY A 712 38.41 -109.76 68.54
C GLY A 712 38.62 -108.98 69.86
N HIS A 713 37.54 -108.89 70.66
CA HIS A 713 37.34 -108.32 72.02
C HIS A 713 38.02 -106.99 72.43
N SER A 714 38.94 -106.42 71.65
CA SER A 714 39.51 -105.08 71.80
C SER A 714 39.48 -104.39 70.42
N THR A 715 38.55 -103.44 70.27
CA THR A 715 38.23 -102.84 68.97
C THR A 715 39.30 -101.85 68.52
N LYS A 716 40.45 -102.31 68.00
CA LYS A 716 41.32 -101.48 67.15
C LYS A 716 40.83 -101.57 65.71
N ILE A 717 40.32 -100.46 65.18
CA ILE A 717 39.96 -100.35 63.76
C ILE A 717 41.21 -99.89 63.02
N LEU A 718 41.73 -100.74 62.15
CA LEU A 718 42.80 -100.37 61.22
C LEU A 718 42.13 -100.00 59.89
N ASN A 719 42.30 -98.75 59.45
CA ASN A 719 41.91 -98.33 58.10
C ASN A 719 43.18 -98.34 57.25
N GLN A 720 43.22 -99.20 56.23
CA GLN A 720 44.31 -99.20 55.26
C GLN A 720 43.77 -99.03 53.85
N LEU A 721 44.49 -98.26 53.05
CA LEU A 721 44.30 -98.23 51.61
C LEU A 721 45.05 -99.44 51.03
N VAL A 722 44.36 -100.32 50.33
CA VAL A 722 44.94 -101.48 49.66
C VAL A 722 44.68 -101.34 48.17
N GLN A 723 45.71 -101.60 47.37
CA GLN A 723 45.67 -101.47 45.91
C GLN A 723 45.45 -102.81 45.24
#